data_AF-A0A226DRR3-F1
#
_entry.id   AF-A0A226DRR3-F1
#
_cell.length_a   1.000
_cell.length_b   1.000
_cell.length_c   1.000
_cell.angle_alpha   90.00
_cell.angle_beta   90.00
_cell.angle_gamma   90.00
#
_symmetry.space_group_name_H-M   'P 1'
#
loop_
_entity.id
_entity.type
_entity.pdbx_description
1 polymer ?
#
loop_
_entity_poly.entity_id
_entity_poly.type
_entity_poly.pdbx_seq_one_letter_code
_entity_poly.pdbx_strand_id
1 'polypeptide(L)'
;MLIIQWGFARFLFFILFVHAVFSIRLNNFGTNVVPILEILLKKLGTCDVQIIHNVPESNVDWNNMNTPVKVVNGIDKLNDTQFRINIHKSRAATHCKFAILISGDTIRATGSKDYDENIYDWIQAAYFGHVYYPPTSETLEGVDYIRWRNAVVAIVILKPDRELHDKVYVWAGKEQKISVLFILQENQLKLCDWFRIGFDMSTPSPNQNGQTSCNEYRNLSLKNLSVFDITNKFAPQSRGWCYELSDLQYKYYSTLDMEAEKVKNPFKHRVDYSQMKIILGIIFTAANETLYFPPNCPSIDCWLTNEHTFYISPHRVNLIVTGDLGFEFKFYLTPFKPGLWLTLILSLIIIIVIIISYTCFAGLTNTSFSVVLFVFATVFEESGHQPGNVERISFLRLILGPWCLVSVILTNCYSGVMITELNAPHNSLRPNLFDDLRCESIPKFDLSNIDNSTLYYGSWLYEIASSRPVYGEGQTKHKYDRIEWYLQVLLKENYRPEEELGIGLNQPNNIYEVENPFALKACFKLLSFPKIHLSGVAHLPEFLQHLYDNVHNNILLGFKNMTALDMQRINFFDPRHIHHLRSLQHSHPNQTFLEVQSHLEKELIQCGKTVFIADSDNIDAELDFLRKYYPAKRFYKGKEIFDHIDFHWEVIQYGASKVPSYLRALLESGIYRRLRIEEINQKYLGRKPLERGLQSSLPVQLDGAISTLFILCSGIAVFAMLVF
;
A
#
# COMPACT_ATOMS: atom_id res chain seq x y z
N MET A 1 -62.97 23.85 58.22
CA MET A 1 -61.98 24.81 57.66
C MET A 1 -61.26 25.56 58.78
N LEU A 2 -60.55 24.86 59.69
CA LEU A 2 -59.58 25.44 60.65
C LEU A 2 -58.75 24.36 61.40
N ILE A 3 -58.61 23.14 60.83
CA ILE A 3 -57.82 22.05 61.45
C ILE A 3 -56.75 21.47 60.47
N ILE A 4 -56.72 21.92 59.21
CA ILE A 4 -55.71 21.47 58.23
C ILE A 4 -54.49 22.42 58.17
N GLN A 5 -54.53 23.58 58.84
CA GLN A 5 -53.40 24.53 58.86
C GLN A 5 -52.37 24.31 59.98
N TRP A 6 -52.63 23.44 60.96
CA TRP A 6 -51.68 23.15 62.05
C TRP A 6 -50.71 21.99 61.76
N GLY A 7 -50.97 21.18 60.73
CA GLY A 7 -50.06 20.10 60.31
C GLY A 7 -48.91 20.56 59.41
N PHE A 8 -49.10 21.62 58.63
CA PHE A 8 -48.11 22.07 57.64
C PHE A 8 -46.94 22.84 58.28
N ALA A 9 -47.18 23.56 59.39
CA ALA A 9 -46.14 24.30 60.10
C ALA A 9 -45.13 23.36 60.82
N ARG A 10 -45.59 22.21 61.35
CA ARG A 10 -44.69 21.22 61.97
C ARG A 10 -43.89 20.43 60.93
N PHE A 11 -44.44 20.20 59.75
CA PHE A 11 -43.73 19.52 58.66
C PHE A 11 -42.65 20.41 58.03
N LEU A 12 -42.90 21.71 57.88
CA LEU A 12 -41.90 22.66 57.38
C LEU A 12 -40.77 22.91 58.38
N PHE A 13 -41.08 22.96 59.68
CA PHE A 13 -40.06 23.11 60.73
C PHE A 13 -39.19 21.85 60.87
N PHE A 14 -39.74 20.66 60.64
CA PHE A 14 -38.97 19.41 60.63
C PHE A 14 -38.06 19.31 59.39
N ILE A 15 -38.51 19.76 58.21
CA ILE A 15 -37.68 19.79 57.00
C ILE A 15 -36.57 20.83 57.11
N LEU A 16 -36.84 22.02 57.64
CA LEU A 16 -35.80 23.05 57.84
C LEU A 16 -34.82 22.69 58.96
N PHE A 17 -35.26 21.99 60.02
CA PHE A 17 -34.38 21.49 61.07
C PHE A 17 -33.52 20.31 60.58
N VAL A 18 -34.05 19.42 59.73
CA VAL A 18 -33.26 18.34 59.10
C VAL A 18 -32.27 18.92 58.08
N HIS A 19 -32.64 19.95 57.32
CA HIS A 19 -31.70 20.63 56.41
C HIS A 19 -30.63 21.45 57.15
N ALA A 20 -30.95 22.06 58.30
CA ALA A 20 -29.98 22.81 59.10
C ALA A 20 -29.06 21.91 59.94
N VAL A 21 -29.52 20.74 60.38
CA VAL A 21 -28.71 19.76 61.13
C VAL A 21 -27.86 18.88 60.20
N PHE A 22 -28.25 18.66 58.94
CA PHE A 22 -27.42 17.95 57.95
C PHE A 22 -26.48 18.82 57.12
N SER A 23 -26.54 20.16 57.24
CA SER A 23 -25.72 21.04 56.38
C SER A 23 -24.50 21.67 57.05
N ILE A 24 -24.12 21.32 58.28
CA ILE A 24 -22.85 21.76 58.89
C ILE A 24 -22.19 20.60 59.65
N ARG A 25 -21.57 19.70 58.88
CA ARG A 25 -20.31 19.04 59.23
C ARG A 25 -19.51 18.81 57.95
N LEU A 26 -19.18 19.90 57.27
CA LEU A 26 -17.85 19.96 56.66
C LEU A 26 -16.87 20.08 57.82
N ASN A 27 -16.56 18.92 58.43
CA ASN A 27 -15.29 18.78 59.11
C ASN A 27 -14.23 19.29 58.14
N ASN A 28 -13.28 20.07 58.64
CA ASN A 28 -12.05 20.39 57.94
C ASN A 28 -11.49 19.11 57.32
N PHE A 29 -11.83 18.86 56.04
CA PHE A 29 -11.15 17.88 55.22
C PHE A 29 -9.77 18.49 55.03
N GLY A 30 -8.84 18.09 55.90
CA GLY A 30 -7.44 18.50 55.83
C GLY A 30 -6.72 17.89 54.62
N THR A 31 -7.38 17.77 53.48
CA THR A 31 -6.87 17.03 52.34
C THR A 31 -7.24 17.76 51.05
N ASN A 32 -6.29 18.56 50.56
CA ASN A 32 -6.38 19.38 49.34
C ASN A 32 -6.65 18.57 48.04
N VAL A 33 -6.84 17.24 48.13
CA VAL A 33 -6.88 16.30 46.99
C VAL A 33 -8.25 16.25 46.31
N VAL A 34 -9.34 16.46 47.04
CA VAL A 34 -10.73 16.30 46.54
C VAL A 34 -11.08 17.24 45.37
N PRO A 35 -10.77 18.56 45.42
CA PRO A 35 -11.11 19.48 44.32
C PRO A 35 -10.44 19.13 42.99
N ILE A 36 -9.28 18.47 43.03
CA ILE A 36 -8.49 18.11 41.86
C ILE A 36 -9.09 16.92 41.16
N LEU A 37 -9.49 15.92 41.94
CA LEU A 37 -10.18 14.75 41.42
C LEU A 37 -11.51 15.15 40.80
N GLU A 38 -12.23 16.11 41.36
CA GLU A 38 -13.39 16.68 40.70
C GLU A 38 -13.04 17.30 39.34
N ILE A 39 -11.95 18.07 39.22
CA ILE A 39 -11.52 18.65 37.94
C ILE A 39 -11.13 17.56 36.93
N LEU A 40 -10.32 16.58 37.34
CA LEU A 40 -9.85 15.49 36.48
C LEU A 40 -10.99 14.57 36.03
N LEU A 41 -11.99 14.37 36.90
CA LEU A 41 -13.13 13.49 36.64
C LEU A 41 -14.31 14.20 35.96
N LYS A 42 -14.33 15.53 35.95
CA LYS A 42 -15.40 16.34 35.35
C LYS A 42 -15.44 16.18 33.84
N LYS A 43 -16.62 15.82 33.33
CA LYS A 43 -16.89 15.57 31.90
C LYS A 43 -16.05 14.45 31.29
N LEU A 44 -15.47 13.55 32.10
CA LEU A 44 -14.95 12.30 31.54
C LEU A 44 -16.13 11.53 30.94
N GLY A 45 -16.07 11.23 29.64
CA GLY A 45 -17.12 10.50 28.94
C GLY A 45 -17.23 9.05 29.41
N THR A 46 -17.36 8.11 28.48
CA THR A 46 -17.42 6.68 28.79
C THR A 46 -16.04 6.05 29.05
N CYS A 47 -15.00 6.82 29.41
CA CYS A 47 -13.64 6.27 29.60
C CYS A 47 -13.54 5.37 30.83
N ASP A 48 -12.69 4.34 30.73
CA ASP A 48 -12.28 3.50 31.86
C ASP A 48 -11.27 4.27 32.71
N VAL A 49 -11.65 4.65 33.94
CA VAL A 49 -10.83 5.48 34.81
C VAL A 49 -10.17 4.63 35.89
N GLN A 50 -8.86 4.75 36.02
CA GLN A 50 -8.04 4.07 37.02
C GLN A 50 -7.26 5.10 37.82
N ILE A 51 -7.46 5.18 39.13
CA ILE A 51 -6.61 5.93 40.06
C ILE A 51 -5.62 4.96 40.68
N ILE A 52 -4.33 5.25 40.58
CA ILE A 52 -3.26 4.56 41.31
C ILE A 52 -2.71 5.57 42.30
N HIS A 53 -2.53 5.21 43.57
CA HIS A 53 -1.99 6.10 44.57
C HIS A 53 -1.16 5.37 45.62
N ASN A 54 -0.24 6.08 46.27
CA ASN A 54 0.46 5.64 47.48
C ASN A 54 0.10 6.51 48.70
N VAL A 55 -0.89 7.40 48.54
CA VAL A 55 -1.36 8.27 49.61
C VAL A 55 -2.07 7.44 50.70
N PRO A 56 -1.82 7.67 52.00
CA PRO A 56 -2.53 7.01 53.10
C PRO A 56 -4.05 7.11 52.97
N GLU A 57 -4.77 6.02 53.25
CA GLU A 57 -6.24 5.92 53.10
C GLU A 57 -7.01 6.95 53.94
N SER A 58 -6.42 7.43 55.03
CA SER A 58 -7.00 8.48 55.87
C SER A 58 -7.15 9.83 55.16
N ASN A 59 -6.45 10.04 54.04
CA ASN A 59 -6.36 11.35 53.40
C ASN A 59 -7.39 11.55 52.28
N VAL A 60 -8.04 10.50 51.78
CA VAL A 60 -9.01 10.63 50.68
C VAL A 60 -10.18 9.72 50.95
N ASP A 61 -11.39 10.27 50.92
CA ASP A 61 -12.61 9.50 51.06
C ASP A 61 -13.00 8.84 49.72
N TRP A 62 -12.32 7.73 49.40
CA TRP A 62 -12.55 6.96 48.18
C TRP A 62 -13.97 6.40 48.06
N ASN A 63 -14.70 6.28 49.17
CA ASN A 63 -16.04 5.69 49.18
C ASN A 63 -17.09 6.64 48.59
N ASN A 64 -16.87 7.95 48.71
CA ASN A 64 -17.78 9.00 48.27
C ASN A 64 -17.57 9.46 46.82
N MET A 65 -16.72 8.77 46.04
CA MET A 65 -16.63 9.02 44.60
C MET A 65 -17.88 8.50 43.88
N ASN A 66 -18.63 9.45 43.30
CA ASN A 66 -19.84 9.19 42.52
C ASN A 66 -19.55 8.71 41.09
N THR A 67 -18.31 8.88 40.62
CA THR A 67 -17.87 8.37 39.32
C THR A 67 -17.34 6.94 39.47
N PRO A 68 -17.64 6.06 38.50
CA PRO A 68 -17.11 4.71 38.51
C PRO A 68 -15.61 4.74 38.17
N VAL A 69 -14.78 4.56 39.20
CA VAL A 69 -13.31 4.62 39.11
C VAL A 69 -12.70 3.41 39.80
N LYS A 70 -11.66 2.82 39.18
CA LYS A 70 -10.85 1.76 39.78
C LYS A 70 -9.76 2.40 40.63
N VAL A 71 -9.76 2.18 41.94
CA VAL A 71 -8.74 2.74 42.84
C VAL A 71 -7.76 1.64 43.23
N VAL A 72 -6.47 1.89 43.04
CA VAL A 72 -5.36 0.99 43.32
C VAL A 72 -4.42 1.65 44.32
N ASN A 73 -4.18 0.99 45.46
CA ASN A 73 -3.35 1.49 46.56
C ASN A 73 -2.00 0.74 46.62
N GLY A 74 -0.89 1.45 46.40
CA GLY A 74 0.49 0.98 46.53
C GLY A 74 1.00 0.14 45.34
N ILE A 75 2.27 0.36 44.96
CA ILE A 75 2.95 -0.34 43.86
C ILE A 75 3.70 -1.58 44.32
N ASP A 76 4.22 -1.58 45.54
CA ASP A 76 4.95 -2.73 46.10
C ASP A 76 4.12 -4.03 46.13
N LYS A 77 2.80 -3.91 45.96
CA LYS A 77 1.85 -5.03 45.89
C LYS A 77 1.60 -5.56 44.46
N LEU A 78 2.20 -4.98 43.42
CA LEU A 78 2.06 -5.49 42.05
C LEU A 78 2.62 -6.90 41.88
N ASN A 79 3.64 -7.26 42.68
CA ASN A 79 4.24 -8.58 42.66
C ASN A 79 3.49 -9.61 43.51
N ASP A 80 2.56 -9.20 44.39
CA ASP A 80 1.92 -10.09 45.35
C ASP A 80 0.40 -9.81 45.45
N THR A 81 -0.33 -10.51 44.58
CA THR A 81 -1.77 -10.84 44.53
C THR A 81 -2.85 -9.93 45.17
N GLN A 82 -3.93 -9.73 44.37
CA GLN A 82 -5.28 -9.25 44.69
C GLN A 82 -5.48 -7.75 44.98
N PHE A 83 -5.64 -6.98 43.89
CA PHE A 83 -6.29 -5.67 43.95
C PHE A 83 -7.76 -5.81 44.35
N ARG A 84 -8.20 -5.03 45.34
CA ARG A 84 -9.63 -4.84 45.65
C ARG A 84 -10.27 -3.91 44.61
N ILE A 85 -10.58 -4.46 43.44
CA ILE A 85 -11.39 -3.75 42.44
C ILE A 85 -12.85 -3.80 42.90
N ASN A 86 -13.45 -2.62 43.13
CA ASN A 86 -14.89 -2.55 43.32
C ASN A 86 -15.57 -2.74 41.95
N ILE A 87 -15.89 -3.99 41.63
CA ILE A 87 -16.50 -4.38 40.34
C ILE A 87 -17.79 -3.62 40.05
N HIS A 88 -18.57 -3.29 41.09
CA HIS A 88 -19.84 -2.58 40.99
C HIS A 88 -19.68 -1.09 40.65
N LYS A 89 -18.49 -0.53 40.88
CA LYS A 89 -18.12 0.84 40.51
C LYS A 89 -17.15 0.88 39.33
N SER A 90 -16.86 -0.22 38.66
CA SER A 90 -15.90 -0.24 37.55
C SER A 90 -16.61 -0.26 36.20
N ARG A 91 -16.18 0.56 35.23
CA ARG A 91 -16.62 0.46 33.84
C ARG A 91 -15.61 -0.38 33.06
N ALA A 92 -16.10 -1.23 32.17
CA ALA A 92 -15.29 -1.84 31.12
C ALA A 92 -15.63 -1.12 29.81
N ALA A 93 -14.99 0.02 29.57
CA ALA A 93 -15.09 0.70 28.29
C ALA A 93 -13.87 0.39 27.44
N THR A 94 -14.09 0.04 26.18
CA THR A 94 -13.06 -0.58 25.34
C THR A 94 -12.22 0.43 24.55
N HIS A 95 -12.69 1.68 24.39
CA HIS A 95 -12.09 2.64 23.46
C HIS A 95 -11.32 3.80 24.11
N CYS A 96 -11.48 4.05 25.41
CA CYS A 96 -10.80 5.15 26.10
C CYS A 96 -10.40 4.76 27.52
N LYS A 97 -9.15 5.05 27.89
CA LYS A 97 -8.63 4.80 29.23
C LYS A 97 -7.98 6.04 29.81
N PHE A 98 -8.29 6.35 31.08
CA PHE A 98 -7.72 7.46 31.80
C PHE A 98 -7.12 6.98 33.12
N ALA A 99 -5.80 7.00 33.25
CA ALA A 99 -5.12 6.67 34.49
C ALA A 99 -4.76 7.96 35.24
N ILE A 100 -5.01 8.02 36.54
CA ILE A 100 -4.62 9.12 37.42
C ILE A 100 -3.63 8.52 38.43
N LEU A 101 -2.40 9.02 38.45
CA LEU A 101 -1.34 8.58 39.36
C LEU A 101 -1.19 9.63 40.45
N ILE A 102 -1.49 9.31 41.70
CA ILE A 102 -1.41 10.26 42.83
C ILE A 102 -0.30 9.84 43.78
N SER A 103 0.80 10.58 43.76
CA SER A 103 1.91 10.36 44.71
C SER A 103 1.83 11.33 45.89
N GLY A 104 1.90 10.76 47.10
CA GLY A 104 2.09 11.50 48.34
C GLY A 104 3.49 12.08 48.49
N ASP A 105 4.46 11.49 47.79
CA ASP A 105 5.89 11.82 47.85
C ASP A 105 6.42 12.33 46.49
N THR A 106 7.64 12.86 46.48
CA THR A 106 8.30 13.33 45.26
C THR A 106 8.65 12.16 44.36
N ILE A 107 8.06 12.12 43.17
CA ILE A 107 8.40 11.12 42.16
C ILE A 107 9.72 11.51 41.51
N ARG A 108 10.79 10.74 41.72
CA ARG A 108 12.05 10.94 41.00
C ARG A 108 12.03 10.20 39.67
N ALA A 109 12.54 10.88 38.67
CA ALA A 109 12.54 10.43 37.28
C ALA A 109 13.70 9.50 36.90
N THR A 110 14.69 9.34 37.79
CA THR A 110 15.96 8.68 37.46
C THR A 110 16.15 7.43 38.31
N GLY A 111 16.36 6.30 37.63
CA GLY A 111 16.50 4.96 38.20
C GLY A 111 17.81 4.72 38.94
N SER A 112 18.13 5.56 39.91
CA SER A 112 19.02 5.17 41.00
C SER A 112 18.27 4.14 41.85
N LYS A 113 18.78 2.91 41.92
CA LYS A 113 18.14 1.74 42.54
C LYS A 113 17.88 1.87 44.06
N ASP A 114 18.28 2.96 44.68
CA ASP A 114 18.18 3.14 46.11
C ASP A 114 16.92 3.96 46.47
N TYR A 115 15.86 3.23 46.81
CA TYR A 115 14.71 3.59 47.65
C TYR A 115 13.61 4.56 47.17
N ASP A 116 13.70 5.14 45.97
CA ASP A 116 12.61 5.99 45.46
C ASP A 116 11.72 5.25 44.44
N GLU A 117 10.40 5.32 44.60
CA GLU A 117 9.42 4.70 43.70
C GLU A 117 9.56 5.26 42.26
N ASN A 118 9.88 4.39 41.31
CA ASN A 118 10.11 4.79 39.92
C ASN A 118 8.78 5.06 39.21
N ILE A 119 8.61 6.25 38.63
CA ILE A 119 7.44 6.62 37.81
C ILE A 119 7.15 5.61 36.70
N TYR A 120 8.18 4.93 36.22
CA TYR A 120 8.05 3.84 35.26
C TYR A 120 7.15 2.73 35.79
N ASP A 121 7.35 2.31 37.04
CA ASP A 121 6.56 1.25 37.66
C ASP A 121 5.11 1.69 37.83
N TRP A 122 4.85 2.97 38.11
CA TRP A 122 3.50 3.54 38.14
C TRP A 122 2.82 3.51 36.77
N ILE A 123 3.56 3.86 35.72
CA ILE A 123 3.05 3.84 34.34
C ILE A 123 2.84 2.39 33.88
N GLN A 124 3.72 1.46 34.25
CA GLN A 124 3.55 0.04 33.97
C GLN A 124 2.41 -0.56 34.78
N ALA A 125 2.21 -0.15 36.04
CA ALA A 125 1.11 -0.56 36.89
C ALA A 125 -0.23 -0.10 36.33
N ALA A 126 -0.28 1.13 35.81
CA ALA A 126 -1.40 1.54 34.98
C ALA A 126 -1.51 0.54 33.84
N TYR A 127 -0.52 0.48 32.96
CA TYR A 127 -0.53 -0.30 31.72
C TYR A 127 -0.98 -1.77 31.88
N PHE A 128 -0.45 -2.48 32.86
CA PHE A 128 -0.69 -3.91 33.08
C PHE A 128 -1.77 -4.21 34.12
N GLY A 129 -2.06 -3.28 35.03
CA GLY A 129 -2.94 -3.52 36.19
C GLY A 129 -4.43 -3.72 35.85
N HIS A 130 -4.81 -3.77 34.57
CA HIS A 130 -6.18 -4.11 34.14
C HIS A 130 -6.40 -5.59 33.81
N VAL A 131 -5.34 -6.39 33.69
CA VAL A 131 -5.48 -7.81 33.39
C VAL A 131 -5.62 -8.58 34.69
N TYR A 132 -6.86 -8.82 35.13
CA TYR A 132 -7.12 -9.97 35.99
C TYR A 132 -6.84 -11.23 35.15
N TYR A 133 -5.99 -12.11 35.68
CA TYR A 133 -5.53 -13.38 35.09
C TYR A 133 -4.80 -13.24 33.73
N PRO A 134 -3.45 -13.21 33.70
CA PRO A 134 -2.81 -13.99 32.63
C PRO A 134 -3.36 -15.41 32.77
N PRO A 135 -3.98 -16.01 31.73
CA PRO A 135 -4.30 -17.43 31.79
C PRO A 135 -3.00 -18.16 32.17
N THR A 136 -3.10 -19.05 33.15
CA THR A 136 -1.99 -19.84 33.69
C THR A 136 -1.10 -20.37 32.57
N SER A 137 0.07 -19.73 32.41
CA SER A 137 1.35 -20.15 31.82
C SER A 137 1.46 -21.06 30.57
N GLU A 138 0.41 -21.58 29.95
CA GLU A 138 0.59 -22.66 28.95
C GLU A 138 0.25 -22.30 27.50
N THR A 139 -0.37 -21.15 27.20
CA THR A 139 -0.51 -20.69 25.80
C THR A 139 -0.29 -19.18 25.71
N LEU A 140 0.99 -18.80 25.60
CA LEU A 140 1.45 -17.41 25.42
C LEU A 140 1.23 -16.85 23.99
N GLU A 141 0.75 -17.67 23.05
CA GLU A 141 0.39 -17.24 21.70
C GLU A 141 -1.11 -16.94 21.62
N GLY A 142 -1.48 -15.66 21.68
CA GLY A 142 -2.82 -15.21 21.24
C GLY A 142 -3.63 -14.38 22.24
N VAL A 143 -3.16 -14.14 23.47
CA VAL A 143 -3.77 -13.11 24.31
C VAL A 143 -3.26 -11.76 23.84
N ASP A 144 -3.98 -11.15 22.91
CA ASP A 144 -3.81 -9.75 22.53
C ASP A 144 -3.86 -8.91 23.82
N TYR A 145 -2.70 -8.52 24.33
CA TYR A 145 -2.62 -7.41 25.25
C TYR A 145 -3.33 -6.26 24.54
N ILE A 146 -4.51 -5.87 25.02
CA ILE A 146 -5.26 -4.73 24.50
C ILE A 146 -4.34 -3.52 24.69
N ARG A 147 -3.47 -3.24 23.72
CA ARG A 147 -2.40 -2.25 23.87
C ARG A 147 -3.04 -0.87 23.90
N TRP A 148 -2.68 -0.13 24.92
CA TRP A 148 -3.27 1.13 25.32
C TRP A 148 -2.87 2.30 24.40
N ARG A 149 -3.33 2.29 23.14
CA ARG A 149 -2.93 3.31 22.15
C ARG A 149 -3.44 4.73 22.43
N ASN A 150 -4.43 4.86 23.32
CA ASN A 150 -5.10 6.12 23.64
C ASN A 150 -5.24 6.38 25.14
N ALA A 151 -4.40 5.75 25.97
CA ALA A 151 -4.47 6.03 27.39
C ALA A 151 -3.94 7.43 27.68
N VAL A 152 -4.74 8.18 28.42
CA VAL A 152 -4.33 9.45 29.00
C VAL A 152 -3.89 9.16 30.43
N VAL A 153 -2.66 9.55 30.78
CA VAL A 153 -2.14 9.40 32.14
C VAL A 153 -1.99 10.78 32.74
N ALA A 154 -2.69 11.05 33.85
CA ALA A 154 -2.58 12.25 34.67
C ALA A 154 -1.77 11.94 35.93
N ILE A 155 -0.57 12.52 36.05
CA ILE A 155 0.22 12.39 37.27
C ILE A 155 -0.06 13.60 38.17
N VAL A 156 -0.34 13.35 39.45
CA VAL A 156 -0.65 14.29 40.51
C VAL A 156 0.34 14.09 41.65
N ILE A 157 1.10 15.15 41.98
CA ILE A 157 2.09 15.12 43.06
C ILE A 157 1.62 16.07 44.16
N LEU A 158 1.46 15.56 45.39
CA LEU A 158 0.87 16.32 46.50
C LEU A 158 1.90 17.13 47.31
N LYS A 159 3.16 16.70 47.32
CA LYS A 159 4.26 17.37 48.03
C LYS A 159 5.47 17.54 47.12
N PRO A 160 5.42 18.48 46.17
CA PRO A 160 6.56 18.70 45.30
C PRO A 160 7.72 19.38 46.05
N ASP A 161 8.94 18.93 45.82
CA ASP A 161 10.15 19.60 46.33
C ASP A 161 10.41 20.87 45.52
N ARG A 162 10.70 21.97 46.24
CA ARG A 162 10.83 23.33 45.68
C ARG A 162 11.94 23.45 44.64
N GLU A 163 12.95 22.58 44.68
CA GLU A 163 14.08 22.59 43.73
C GLU A 163 13.87 21.68 42.50
N LEU A 164 12.87 20.79 42.52
CA LEU A 164 12.67 19.74 41.51
C LEU A 164 11.51 20.01 40.53
N HIS A 165 10.75 21.10 40.70
CA HIS A 165 9.56 21.42 39.91
C HIS A 165 9.78 21.49 38.40
N ASP A 166 10.99 21.78 37.93
CA ASP A 166 11.27 22.01 36.53
C ASP A 166 11.93 20.81 35.82
N LYS A 167 12.10 19.67 36.51
CA LYS A 167 12.85 18.52 35.99
C LYS A 167 12.17 17.17 36.28
N VAL A 168 10.91 17.03 35.87
CA VAL A 168 10.27 15.71 35.84
C VAL A 168 10.55 15.07 34.48
N TYR A 169 11.35 14.01 34.47
CA TYR A 169 11.53 13.18 33.28
C TYR A 169 10.59 11.99 33.36
N VAL A 170 9.66 11.89 32.41
CA VAL A 170 8.74 10.75 32.34
C VAL A 170 9.12 9.90 31.14
N TRP A 171 9.40 8.62 31.40
CA TRP A 171 9.51 7.65 30.31
C TRP A 171 8.10 7.30 29.83
N ALA A 172 7.64 7.99 28.78
CA ALA A 172 6.46 7.56 28.03
C ALA A 172 6.88 6.44 27.06
N GLY A 173 6.15 5.33 27.04
CA GLY A 173 6.33 4.27 26.04
C GLY A 173 5.94 4.76 24.62
N LYS A 174 6.18 3.91 23.60
CA LYS A 174 6.10 4.26 22.17
C LYS A 174 4.72 4.78 21.66
N GLU A 175 3.64 4.72 22.45
CA GLU A 175 2.25 4.94 21.99
C GLU A 175 1.34 5.70 23.00
N GLN A 176 1.87 6.58 23.86
CA GLN A 176 1.08 7.19 24.96
C GLN A 176 0.92 8.71 24.85
N LYS A 177 -0.27 9.22 25.21
CA LYS A 177 -0.51 10.64 25.50
C LYS A 177 -0.43 10.85 27.01
N ILE A 178 0.66 11.42 27.50
CA ILE A 178 0.83 11.70 28.93
C ILE A 178 0.64 13.21 29.15
N SER A 179 -0.28 13.57 30.04
CA SER A 179 -0.47 14.96 30.47
C SER A 179 -0.22 15.02 31.96
N VAL A 180 0.75 15.80 32.42
CA VAL A 180 1.09 15.83 33.85
C VAL A 180 0.54 17.09 34.49
N LEU A 181 -0.25 16.92 35.55
CA LEU A 181 -0.85 18.03 36.26
C LEU A 181 -0.14 18.22 37.60
N PHE A 182 0.66 19.28 37.72
CA PHE A 182 1.26 19.65 39.01
C PHE A 182 0.32 20.51 39.83
N ILE A 183 0.40 20.29 41.12
CA ILE A 183 -0.41 20.97 42.13
C ILE A 183 0.59 21.58 43.08
N LEU A 184 0.68 22.90 43.03
CA LEU A 184 1.62 23.67 43.83
C LEU A 184 0.99 23.96 45.21
N GLN A 185 1.84 24.31 46.17
CA GLN A 185 1.40 24.91 47.43
C GLN A 185 0.47 26.10 47.13
N GLU A 186 -0.59 26.28 47.94
CA GLU A 186 -1.57 27.39 47.86
C GLU A 186 -2.68 27.31 46.79
N ASN A 187 -3.14 26.11 46.41
CA ASN A 187 -4.22 25.90 45.41
C ASN A 187 -3.91 26.42 43.99
N GLN A 188 -2.64 26.71 43.69
CA GLN A 188 -2.21 27.01 42.33
C GLN A 188 -1.96 25.71 41.56
N LEU A 189 -2.57 25.58 40.38
CA LEU A 189 -2.42 24.43 39.50
C LEU A 189 -1.45 24.79 38.37
N LYS A 190 -0.34 24.07 38.25
CA LYS A 190 0.62 24.20 37.14
C LYS A 190 0.46 22.98 36.26
N LEU A 191 -0.13 23.15 35.09
CA LEU A 191 -0.22 22.08 34.11
C LEU A 191 1.07 22.04 33.29
N CYS A 192 1.68 20.86 33.16
CA CYS A 192 2.78 20.62 32.25
C CYS A 192 2.43 19.45 31.33
N ASP A 193 2.35 19.71 30.04
CA ASP A 193 2.17 18.64 29.07
C ASP A 193 3.52 18.21 28.51
N TRP A 194 3.75 16.90 28.53
CA TRP A 194 4.96 16.29 27.98
C TRP A 194 4.61 15.36 26.84
N PHE A 195 5.11 15.70 25.66
CA PHE A 195 5.06 14.82 24.50
C PHE A 195 6.46 14.25 24.30
N ARG A 196 6.62 12.95 24.55
CA ARG A 196 7.89 12.30 24.23
C ARG A 196 7.95 12.04 22.73
N ILE A 197 8.91 12.68 22.07
CA ILE A 197 9.27 12.41 20.68
C ILE A 197 10.43 11.42 20.70
N GLY A 198 10.23 10.20 20.20
CA GLY A 198 11.26 9.50 19.42
C GLY A 198 12.50 8.89 20.10
N PHE A 199 12.58 8.69 21.42
CA PHE A 199 13.80 8.11 22.02
C PHE A 199 13.66 6.65 22.45
N ASP A 200 14.51 5.80 21.88
CA ASP A 200 14.77 4.43 22.30
C ASP A 200 15.58 4.40 23.61
N MET A 201 15.50 3.31 24.38
CA MET A 201 16.32 3.09 25.58
C MET A 201 17.84 3.15 25.29
N SER A 202 18.23 2.97 24.03
CA SER A 202 19.62 2.99 23.57
C SER A 202 20.23 4.39 23.42
N THR A 203 19.43 5.47 23.44
CA THR A 203 19.91 6.83 23.23
C THR A 203 20.41 7.49 24.55
N PRO A 204 21.71 7.80 24.70
CA PRO A 204 22.28 8.28 25.95
C PRO A 204 21.73 9.64 26.39
N SER A 205 21.63 9.79 27.72
CA SER A 205 21.03 10.90 28.49
C SER A 205 21.39 12.36 28.12
N PRO A 206 22.60 12.71 27.62
CA PRO A 206 22.97 14.13 27.48
C PRO A 206 22.15 14.93 26.46
N ASN A 207 21.64 14.27 25.40
CA ASN A 207 20.83 14.91 24.37
C ASN A 207 19.32 14.99 24.73
N GLN A 208 18.92 14.49 25.91
CA GLN A 208 17.53 14.49 26.39
C GLN A 208 17.07 15.83 26.97
N ASN A 209 17.95 16.84 27.02
CA ASN A 209 17.72 18.13 27.67
C ASN A 209 17.20 19.23 26.71
N GLY A 210 16.46 18.86 25.66
CA GLY A 210 15.59 19.81 24.98
C GLY A 210 14.55 20.28 26.00
N GLN A 211 14.79 21.43 26.60
CA GLN A 211 14.02 22.06 27.67
C GLN A 211 12.58 22.31 27.18
N THR A 212 11.71 21.30 27.19
CA THR A 212 10.27 21.51 27.03
C THR A 212 9.82 22.25 28.29
N SER A 213 9.79 23.58 28.23
CA SER A 213 9.35 24.39 29.35
C SER A 213 7.90 24.04 29.66
N CYS A 214 7.61 23.76 30.92
CA CYS A 214 6.25 23.89 31.43
C CYS A 214 5.82 25.34 31.16
N ASN A 215 5.10 25.60 30.07
CA ASN A 215 4.58 26.94 29.81
C ASN A 215 3.67 27.32 30.99
N GLU A 216 4.13 28.25 31.81
CA GLU A 216 3.40 28.75 32.98
C GLU A 216 2.13 29.48 32.54
N TYR A 217 1.01 28.75 32.45
CA TYR A 217 -0.30 29.37 32.32
C TYR A 217 -0.76 29.89 33.68
N ARG A 218 -0.20 31.02 34.13
CA ARG A 218 -0.50 31.59 35.46
C ARG A 218 -1.96 32.04 35.66
N ASN A 219 -2.81 32.14 34.63
CA ASN A 219 -4.12 32.80 34.73
C ASN A 219 -5.32 32.09 34.05
N LEU A 220 -5.21 30.83 33.63
CA LEU A 220 -6.37 30.12 33.07
C LEU A 220 -7.28 29.59 34.19
N SER A 221 -8.54 30.04 34.23
CA SER A 221 -9.56 29.49 35.12
C SER A 221 -9.85 28.03 34.73
N LEU A 222 -9.15 27.10 35.38
CA LEU A 222 -9.27 25.65 35.16
C LEU A 222 -10.65 25.09 35.49
N LYS A 223 -11.52 25.88 36.14
CA LYS A 223 -12.88 25.46 36.53
C LYS A 223 -13.77 25.04 35.35
N ASN A 224 -13.44 25.48 34.13
CA ASN A 224 -14.25 25.25 32.93
C ASN A 224 -13.64 24.29 31.89
N LEU A 225 -12.36 23.92 32.02
CA LEU A 225 -11.68 23.03 31.08
C LEU A 225 -11.72 21.59 31.58
N SER A 226 -12.09 20.64 30.72
CA SER A 226 -11.88 19.21 30.99
C SER A 226 -10.46 18.79 30.61
N VAL A 227 -10.00 17.66 31.14
CA VAL A 227 -8.72 17.04 30.73
C VAL A 227 -8.69 16.76 29.22
N PHE A 228 -9.83 16.49 28.59
CA PHE A 228 -9.94 16.33 27.15
C PHE A 228 -9.79 17.64 26.38
N ASP A 229 -10.38 18.73 26.88
CA ASP A 229 -10.22 20.07 26.27
C ASP A 229 -8.76 20.54 26.33
N ILE A 230 -8.07 20.17 27.41
CA ILE A 230 -6.66 20.40 27.62
C ILE A 230 -5.86 19.57 26.60
N THR A 231 -5.94 18.24 26.67
CA THR A 231 -5.20 17.33 25.77
C THR A 231 -5.45 17.56 24.28
N ASN A 232 -6.67 17.97 23.88
CA ASN A 232 -6.98 18.28 22.47
C ASN A 232 -6.33 19.58 21.97
N LYS A 233 -6.06 20.55 22.84
CA LYS A 233 -5.35 21.78 22.46
C LYS A 233 -3.86 21.54 22.22
N PHE A 234 -3.33 20.43 22.73
CA PHE A 234 -1.93 20.05 22.61
C PHE A 234 -1.74 18.93 21.57
N ALA A 235 -2.47 18.98 20.45
CA ALA A 235 -2.28 18.01 19.38
C ALA A 235 -0.78 17.97 19.00
N PRO A 236 -0.10 16.82 19.15
CA PRO A 236 1.31 16.74 18.83
C PRO A 236 1.49 17.15 17.37
N GLN A 237 2.54 17.93 17.09
CA GLN A 237 2.98 18.16 15.72
C GLN A 237 3.14 16.78 15.07
N SER A 238 2.47 16.56 13.93
CA SER A 238 2.50 15.27 13.23
C SER A 238 3.95 14.88 13.02
N ARG A 239 4.31 13.64 13.36
CA ARG A 239 5.68 13.17 13.17
C ARG A 239 6.07 13.36 11.71
N GLY A 240 7.34 13.66 11.52
CA GLY A 240 7.96 13.46 10.23
C GLY A 240 7.68 12.05 9.75
N TRP A 241 7.23 11.92 8.52
CA TRP A 241 7.16 10.62 7.89
C TRP A 241 8.53 10.20 7.41
N CYS A 242 8.75 8.90 7.45
CA CYS A 242 9.96 8.28 6.97
C CYS A 242 9.59 7.36 5.81
N TYR A 243 10.24 7.51 4.66
CA TYR A 243 10.05 6.55 3.58
C TYR A 243 11.24 5.59 3.56
N GLU A 244 10.99 4.32 3.91
CA GLU A 244 12.02 3.29 3.85
C GLU A 244 12.08 2.74 2.43
N LEU A 245 13.19 3.03 1.75
CA LEU A 245 13.50 2.38 0.49
C LEU A 245 14.09 1.01 0.83
N SER A 246 13.29 -0.04 0.64
CA SER A 246 13.73 -1.43 0.82
C SER A 246 14.93 -1.80 -0.06
N ASP A 247 15.13 -1.09 -1.18
CA ASP A 247 16.32 -1.19 -2.01
C ASP A 247 17.39 -0.15 -1.61
N LEU A 248 18.46 -0.63 -0.95
CA LEU A 248 19.65 0.13 -0.53
C LEU A 248 20.28 0.95 -1.67
N GLN A 249 19.99 0.61 -2.93
CA GLN A 249 20.56 1.20 -4.13
C GLN A 249 20.01 2.59 -4.49
N TYR A 250 18.90 3.05 -3.89
CA TYR A 250 18.34 4.40 -4.13
C TYR A 250 18.84 5.49 -3.16
N LYS A 251 19.76 5.13 -2.25
CA LYS A 251 20.28 5.99 -1.18
C LYS A 251 20.94 7.29 -1.66
N TYR A 252 21.33 7.39 -2.93
CA TYR A 252 22.02 8.55 -3.52
C TYR A 252 21.12 9.75 -3.90
N TYR A 253 19.79 9.64 -3.81
CA TYR A 253 18.86 10.71 -4.26
C TYR A 253 18.06 11.40 -3.13
N SER A 254 18.62 11.45 -1.92
CA SER A 254 17.89 11.57 -0.65
C SER A 254 17.51 12.98 -0.15
N THR A 255 17.59 14.03 -0.97
CA THR A 255 17.02 15.34 -0.56
C THR A 255 15.89 15.73 -1.49
N LEU A 256 14.67 15.27 -1.20
CA LEU A 256 13.48 15.94 -1.71
C LEU A 256 13.31 17.25 -0.96
N ASP A 257 13.61 18.37 -1.62
CA ASP A 257 13.09 19.65 -1.18
C ASP A 257 11.63 19.78 -1.65
N MET A 258 10.70 19.29 -0.81
CA MET A 258 9.27 19.36 -1.10
C MET A 258 8.74 20.81 -1.12
N GLU A 259 9.46 21.77 -0.52
CA GLU A 259 9.04 23.18 -0.52
C GLU A 259 9.40 23.89 -1.83
N ALA A 260 10.48 23.47 -2.51
CA ALA A 260 10.91 24.06 -3.77
C ALA A 260 10.02 23.72 -4.97
N GLU A 261 9.28 22.60 -4.94
CA GLU A 261 8.46 22.14 -6.05
C GLU A 261 6.99 22.05 -5.69
N LYS A 262 6.28 23.20 -5.71
CA LYS A 262 4.82 23.19 -5.94
C LYS A 262 4.58 22.52 -7.30
N VAL A 263 4.32 21.23 -7.27
CA VAL A 263 4.28 20.34 -8.44
C VAL A 263 3.42 20.96 -9.55
N LYS A 264 4.07 21.50 -10.59
CA LYS A 264 3.41 21.82 -11.85
C LYS A 264 2.97 20.49 -12.44
N ASN A 265 1.74 20.42 -12.99
CA ASN A 265 1.12 19.27 -13.67
C ASN A 265 1.95 17.96 -13.60
N PRO A 266 1.56 16.97 -12.75
CA PRO A 266 2.36 15.78 -12.48
C PRO A 266 2.64 14.90 -13.72
N PHE A 267 1.94 15.16 -14.83
CA PHE A 267 2.10 14.47 -16.12
C PHE A 267 3.12 15.14 -17.07
N LYS A 268 3.72 16.27 -16.71
CA LYS A 268 4.67 17.02 -17.57
C LYS A 268 6.15 16.82 -17.23
N HIS A 269 6.47 16.03 -16.21
CA HIS A 269 7.86 15.85 -15.78
C HIS A 269 8.66 15.04 -16.81
N ARG A 270 9.91 15.48 -17.06
CA ARG A 270 10.90 14.71 -17.82
C ARG A 270 11.42 13.55 -16.95
N VAL A 271 12.02 12.58 -17.65
CA VAL A 271 12.46 11.23 -17.21
C VAL A 271 13.26 11.18 -15.91
N ASP A 272 13.80 12.30 -15.42
CA ASP A 272 14.78 12.32 -14.33
C ASP A 272 14.18 12.07 -12.92
N TYR A 273 12.85 12.07 -12.76
CA TYR A 273 12.19 11.81 -11.48
C TYR A 273 11.43 10.48 -11.51
N SER A 274 11.73 9.58 -10.58
CA SER A 274 10.89 8.40 -10.34
C SER A 274 9.48 8.84 -9.98
N GLN A 275 8.44 8.28 -10.62
CA GLN A 275 7.02 8.60 -10.33
C GLN A 275 6.68 8.53 -8.85
N MET A 276 7.34 7.63 -8.12
CA MET A 276 7.21 7.50 -6.68
C MET A 276 7.39 8.83 -5.96
N LYS A 277 8.39 9.63 -6.37
CA LYS A 277 8.64 10.97 -5.82
C LYS A 277 7.50 11.93 -6.10
N ILE A 278 6.91 11.89 -7.30
CA ILE A 278 5.77 12.72 -7.68
C ILE A 278 4.54 12.33 -6.84
N ILE A 279 4.27 11.03 -6.70
CA ILE A 279 3.17 10.48 -5.91
C ILE A 279 3.32 10.87 -4.43
N LEU A 280 4.49 10.63 -3.85
CA LEU A 280 4.82 11.03 -2.49
C LEU A 280 4.66 12.55 -2.33
N GLY A 281 5.20 13.35 -3.25
CA GLY A 281 5.03 14.80 -3.25
C GLY A 281 3.57 15.24 -3.24
N ILE A 282 2.71 14.63 -4.07
CA ILE A 282 1.26 14.92 -4.09
C ILE A 282 0.61 14.58 -2.75
N ILE A 283 0.88 13.39 -2.20
CA ILE A 283 0.26 12.90 -0.97
C ILE A 283 0.67 13.77 0.22
N PHE A 284 1.97 14.01 0.38
CA PHE A 284 2.52 14.74 1.51
C PHE A 284 2.20 16.24 1.48
N THR A 285 2.21 16.84 0.28
CA THR A 285 1.73 18.22 0.09
C THR A 285 0.25 18.35 0.42
N ALA A 286 -0.60 17.40 -0.02
CA ALA A 286 -2.02 17.42 0.29
C ALA A 286 -2.31 17.18 1.78
N ALA A 287 -1.50 16.34 2.43
CA ALA A 287 -1.60 16.08 3.87
C ALA A 287 -1.09 17.24 4.73
N ASN A 288 -0.28 18.14 4.17
CA ASN A 288 0.51 19.14 4.90
C ASN A 288 1.43 18.50 5.94
N GLU A 289 2.12 17.43 5.53
CA GLU A 289 3.05 16.66 6.37
C GLU A 289 4.42 16.55 5.69
N THR A 290 5.49 16.42 6.49
CA THR A 290 6.86 16.31 5.98
C THR A 290 7.26 14.85 5.82
N LEU A 291 8.00 14.55 4.74
CA LEU A 291 8.56 13.23 4.45
C LEU A 291 10.08 13.32 4.40
N TYR A 292 10.76 12.45 5.12
CA TYR A 292 12.21 12.31 5.17
C TYR A 292 12.63 10.97 4.58
N PHE A 293 13.83 10.93 4.01
CA PHE A 293 14.43 9.74 3.39
C PHE A 293 15.73 9.35 4.10
N PRO A 294 15.69 8.98 5.40
CA PRO A 294 16.89 8.51 6.09
C PRO A 294 17.29 7.12 5.57
N PRO A 295 18.57 6.73 5.70
CA PRO A 295 19.04 5.41 5.30
C PRO A 295 18.24 4.26 5.91
N ASN A 296 17.87 4.40 7.18
CA ASN A 296 17.02 3.46 7.89
C ASN A 296 15.95 4.28 8.59
N CYS A 297 14.69 3.84 8.53
CA CYS A 297 13.64 4.42 9.33
C CYS A 297 13.77 3.91 10.77
N PRO A 298 13.99 4.77 11.78
CA PRO A 298 13.95 4.30 13.15
C PRO A 298 12.54 3.77 13.43
N SER A 299 12.43 2.67 14.20
CA SER A 299 11.18 1.93 14.52
C SER A 299 10.04 2.76 15.16
N ILE A 300 10.20 4.07 15.24
CA ILE A 300 9.35 5.01 15.99
C ILE A 300 8.66 6.01 15.05
N ASP A 301 9.09 6.16 13.79
CA ASP A 301 8.49 7.15 12.88
C ASP A 301 7.27 6.61 12.12
N CYS A 302 6.46 7.53 11.58
CA CYS A 302 5.42 7.17 10.62
C CYS A 302 6.14 6.70 9.35
N TRP A 303 6.32 5.40 9.20
CA TRP A 303 7.00 4.88 8.03
C TRP A 303 6.00 4.57 6.89
N LEU A 304 6.47 4.75 5.67
CA LEU A 304 5.79 4.37 4.45
C LEU A 304 6.78 3.52 3.66
N THR A 305 6.39 2.29 3.32
CA THR A 305 7.24 1.41 2.51
C THR A 305 6.41 0.79 1.38
N ASN A 306 7.06 0.61 0.24
CA ASN A 306 6.56 -0.16 -0.89
C ASN A 306 7.33 -1.48 -0.93
N GLU A 307 6.85 -2.49 -0.22
CA GLU A 307 7.53 -3.78 -0.22
C GLU A 307 6.97 -4.72 -1.27
N HIS A 308 7.88 -5.54 -1.78
CA HIS A 308 7.59 -6.66 -2.68
C HIS A 308 7.49 -7.99 -1.92
N THR A 309 7.96 -8.05 -0.66
CA THR A 309 8.17 -9.30 0.06
C THR A 309 7.49 -9.29 1.42
N PHE A 310 6.62 -10.25 1.60
CA PHE A 310 5.60 -10.27 2.62
C PHE A 310 6.12 -10.90 3.93
N TYR A 311 6.49 -10.08 4.91
CA TYR A 311 6.34 -10.45 6.32
C TYR A 311 5.19 -9.62 6.88
N ILE A 312 3.95 -10.13 6.80
CA ILE A 312 2.84 -9.49 7.54
C ILE A 312 3.24 -9.50 9.01
N SER A 313 3.60 -8.35 9.55
CA SER A 313 3.47 -8.15 10.98
C SER A 313 1.97 -8.13 11.28
N PRO A 314 1.41 -9.12 11.99
CA PRO A 314 -0.05 -9.34 12.10
C PRO A 314 -0.85 -8.20 12.77
N HIS A 315 -0.22 -7.06 13.09
CA HIS A 315 -0.79 -6.08 14.01
C HIS A 315 -0.84 -4.64 13.52
N ARG A 316 -0.40 -4.28 12.30
CA ARG A 316 -0.13 -2.85 12.01
C ARG A 316 -0.32 -2.33 10.58
N VAL A 317 -1.06 -2.97 9.68
CA VAL A 317 -1.06 -2.51 8.28
C VAL A 317 -2.46 -2.41 7.68
N ASN A 318 -2.80 -1.22 7.18
CA ASN A 318 -3.77 -1.13 6.09
C ASN A 318 -3.02 -1.44 4.81
N LEU A 319 -3.14 -2.69 4.36
CA LEU A 319 -2.58 -3.14 3.10
C LEU A 319 -3.44 -2.56 1.99
N ILE A 320 -2.93 -1.57 1.26
CA ILE A 320 -3.57 -1.16 0.01
C ILE A 320 -2.89 -1.92 -1.11
N VAL A 321 -3.55 -2.99 -1.56
CA VAL A 321 -3.10 -3.81 -2.68
C VAL A 321 -3.44 -3.08 -3.97
N THR A 322 -2.43 -2.71 -4.75
CA THR A 322 -2.64 -2.21 -6.10
C THR A 322 -2.55 -3.37 -7.08
N GLY A 323 -3.58 -4.22 -7.07
CA GLY A 323 -3.75 -5.25 -8.10
C GLY A 323 -4.36 -4.68 -9.37
N ASP A 324 -4.16 -5.37 -10.49
CA ASP A 324 -4.75 -5.08 -11.81
C ASP A 324 -6.29 -5.18 -11.76
N LEU A 325 -6.96 -4.20 -11.15
CA LEU A 325 -8.42 -4.04 -11.13
C LEU A 325 -8.95 -3.41 -12.42
N GLY A 326 -8.39 -3.83 -13.55
CA GLY A 326 -8.78 -3.38 -14.87
C GLY A 326 -9.57 -4.45 -15.61
N PHE A 327 -10.82 -4.71 -15.23
CA PHE A 327 -11.78 -5.28 -16.18
C PHE A 327 -12.04 -4.21 -17.25
N GLU A 328 -11.22 -4.18 -18.29
CA GLU A 328 -11.45 -3.28 -19.41
C GLU A 328 -12.58 -3.82 -20.28
N PHE A 329 -13.73 -3.15 -20.26
CA PHE A 329 -14.83 -3.36 -21.22
C PHE A 329 -14.42 -3.15 -22.69
N LYS A 330 -13.15 -2.79 -22.94
CA LYS A 330 -12.54 -2.67 -24.26
C LYS A 330 -12.76 -3.92 -25.12
N PHE A 331 -12.84 -5.09 -24.51
CA PHE A 331 -13.16 -6.33 -25.21
C PHE A 331 -14.47 -6.24 -26.02
N TYR A 332 -15.52 -5.59 -25.51
CA TYR A 332 -16.78 -5.42 -26.24
C TYR A 332 -16.72 -4.39 -27.37
N LEU A 333 -15.74 -3.48 -27.34
CA LEU A 333 -15.56 -2.46 -28.38
C LEU A 333 -14.59 -2.92 -29.48
N THR A 334 -13.72 -3.89 -29.20
CA THR A 334 -12.69 -4.39 -30.12
C THR A 334 -13.15 -5.06 -31.42
N PRO A 335 -14.32 -5.74 -31.51
CA PRO A 335 -14.70 -6.44 -32.73
C PRO A 335 -14.83 -5.53 -33.95
N PHE A 336 -15.20 -4.26 -33.73
CA PHE A 336 -15.33 -3.25 -34.77
C PHE A 336 -14.35 -2.11 -34.56
N LYS A 337 -13.77 -1.65 -35.66
CA LYS A 337 -12.91 -0.47 -35.63
C LYS A 337 -13.70 0.79 -35.26
N PRO A 338 -13.07 1.80 -34.65
CA PRO A 338 -13.71 3.07 -34.32
C PRO A 338 -14.41 3.73 -35.51
N GLY A 339 -13.85 3.59 -36.72
CA GLY A 339 -14.47 4.11 -37.94
C GLY A 339 -15.82 3.48 -38.25
N LEU A 340 -15.96 2.16 -38.06
CA LEU A 340 -17.21 1.45 -38.31
C LEU A 340 -18.29 1.84 -37.30
N TRP A 341 -17.91 1.99 -36.02
CA TRP A 341 -18.79 2.52 -34.98
C TRP A 341 -19.30 3.91 -35.32
N LEU A 342 -18.41 4.80 -35.78
CA LEU A 342 -18.78 6.15 -36.21
C LEU A 342 -19.75 6.11 -37.39
N THR A 343 -19.49 5.27 -38.41
CA THR A 343 -20.40 5.13 -39.56
C THR A 343 -21.76 4.57 -39.16
N LEU A 344 -21.80 3.63 -38.22
CA LEU A 344 -23.05 3.07 -37.69
C LEU A 344 -23.87 4.16 -37.00
N ILE A 345 -23.25 4.93 -36.09
CA ILE A 345 -23.91 6.03 -35.37
C ILE A 345 -24.44 7.09 -36.35
N LEU A 346 -23.62 7.48 -37.34
CA LEU A 346 -24.06 8.44 -38.36
C LEU A 346 -25.23 7.91 -39.19
N SER A 347 -25.19 6.64 -39.61
CA SER A 347 -26.28 6.02 -40.37
C SER A 347 -27.58 5.95 -39.57
N LEU A 348 -27.50 5.64 -38.27
CA LEU A 348 -28.63 5.63 -37.35
C LEU A 348 -29.30 7.00 -37.25
N ILE A 349 -28.49 8.05 -37.05
CA ILE A 349 -28.98 9.43 -36.96
C ILE A 349 -29.67 9.83 -38.26
N ILE A 350 -29.07 9.53 -39.41
CA ILE A 350 -29.64 9.88 -40.73
C ILE A 350 -31.00 9.19 -40.94
N ILE A 351 -31.12 7.89 -40.64
CA ILE A 351 -32.37 7.15 -40.79
C ILE A 351 -33.44 7.67 -39.84
N ILE A 352 -33.09 7.94 -38.58
CA ILE A 352 -34.00 8.52 -37.59
C ILE A 352 -34.52 9.87 -38.08
N VAL A 353 -33.63 10.76 -38.55
CA VAL A 353 -34.02 12.09 -39.05
C VAL A 353 -34.94 11.97 -40.26
N ILE A 354 -34.61 11.12 -41.24
CA ILE A 354 -35.43 10.93 -42.45
C ILE A 354 -36.83 10.45 -42.08
N ILE A 355 -36.95 9.45 -41.20
CA ILE A 355 -38.25 8.91 -40.80
C ILE A 355 -39.04 9.94 -39.96
N ILE A 356 -38.39 10.64 -39.03
CA ILE A 356 -39.04 11.71 -38.26
C ILE A 356 -39.55 12.82 -39.18
N SER A 357 -38.73 13.30 -40.11
CA SER A 357 -39.13 14.32 -41.08
C SER A 357 -40.34 13.85 -41.89
N TYR A 358 -40.29 12.63 -42.44
CA TYR A 358 -41.41 12.08 -43.21
C TYR A 358 -42.69 11.95 -42.37
N THR A 359 -42.60 11.41 -41.14
CA THR A 359 -43.78 11.28 -40.27
C THR A 359 -44.38 12.62 -39.87
N CYS A 360 -43.56 13.66 -39.73
CA CYS A 360 -44.00 15.03 -39.52
C CYS A 360 -44.71 15.61 -40.76
N PHE A 361 -44.15 15.42 -41.95
CA PHE A 361 -44.74 15.91 -43.21
C PHE A 361 -46.02 15.17 -43.58
N ALA A 362 -46.09 13.86 -43.34
CA ALA A 362 -47.26 13.03 -43.63
C ALA A 362 -48.40 13.19 -42.61
N GLY A 363 -48.25 14.04 -41.59
CA GLY A 363 -49.28 14.26 -40.56
C GLY A 363 -49.51 13.07 -39.63
N LEU A 364 -48.51 12.20 -39.48
CA LEU A 364 -48.59 10.96 -38.66
C LEU A 364 -48.19 11.18 -37.18
N THR A 365 -47.98 12.43 -36.77
CA THR A 365 -47.51 12.82 -35.43
C THR A 365 -48.43 12.42 -34.29
N ASN A 366 -49.71 12.13 -34.57
CA ASN A 366 -50.69 11.73 -33.56
C ASN A 366 -50.69 10.22 -33.26
N THR A 367 -49.80 9.45 -33.91
CA THR A 367 -49.67 8.00 -33.65
C THR A 367 -48.70 7.74 -32.49
N SER A 368 -48.91 6.66 -31.73
CA SER A 368 -48.03 6.23 -30.63
C SER A 368 -46.68 5.65 -31.10
N PHE A 369 -46.30 5.87 -32.36
CA PHE A 369 -45.12 5.27 -32.96
C PHE A 369 -43.84 6.03 -32.59
N SER A 370 -42.97 5.39 -31.80
CA SER A 370 -41.64 5.92 -31.50
C SER A 370 -40.60 5.42 -32.51
N VAL A 371 -40.27 6.28 -33.47
CA VAL A 371 -39.26 6.02 -34.52
C VAL A 371 -37.91 5.63 -33.91
N VAL A 372 -37.48 6.36 -32.88
CA VAL A 372 -36.17 6.17 -32.24
C VAL A 372 -36.08 4.79 -31.59
N LEU A 373 -37.10 4.40 -30.81
CA LEU A 373 -37.14 3.09 -30.17
C LEU A 373 -37.22 1.95 -31.19
N PHE A 374 -37.96 2.15 -32.29
CA PHE A 374 -38.05 1.15 -33.36
C PHE A 374 -36.69 0.91 -34.01
N VAL A 375 -35.97 1.97 -34.39
CA VAL A 375 -34.64 1.84 -35.01
C VAL A 375 -33.64 1.21 -34.02
N PHE A 376 -33.65 1.58 -32.74
CA PHE A 376 -32.80 0.91 -31.76
C PHE A 376 -33.15 -0.57 -31.57
N ALA A 377 -34.44 -0.91 -31.49
CA ALA A 377 -34.88 -2.30 -31.38
C ALA A 377 -34.29 -3.16 -32.51
N THR A 378 -34.29 -2.66 -33.75
CA THR A 378 -33.72 -3.38 -34.89
C THR A 378 -32.20 -3.61 -34.80
N VAL A 379 -31.44 -2.73 -34.13
CA VAL A 379 -29.99 -2.92 -33.87
C VAL A 379 -29.75 -4.01 -32.81
N PHE A 380 -30.68 -4.13 -31.86
CA PHE A 380 -30.64 -5.17 -30.84
C PHE A 380 -31.28 -6.49 -31.29
N GLU A 381 -31.59 -6.63 -32.58
CA GLU A 381 -32.31 -7.78 -33.16
C GLU A 381 -33.72 -8.01 -32.55
N GLU A 382 -34.31 -6.98 -31.94
CA GLU A 382 -35.65 -7.01 -31.35
C GLU A 382 -36.69 -6.39 -32.29
N SER A 383 -37.89 -6.94 -32.31
CA SER A 383 -39.00 -6.41 -33.11
C SER A 383 -39.72 -5.28 -32.36
N GLY A 384 -39.62 -4.04 -32.86
CA GLY A 384 -40.42 -2.93 -32.34
C GLY A 384 -41.89 -3.01 -32.76
N HIS A 385 -42.81 -2.52 -31.91
CA HIS A 385 -44.22 -2.42 -32.25
C HIS A 385 -44.45 -1.39 -33.37
N GLN A 386 -44.93 -1.84 -34.54
CA GLN A 386 -45.27 -0.98 -35.66
C GLN A 386 -46.78 -0.94 -35.85
N PRO A 387 -47.44 0.24 -35.75
CA PRO A 387 -48.87 0.33 -35.98
C PRO A 387 -49.18 0.10 -37.47
N GLY A 388 -50.27 -0.64 -37.76
CA GLY A 388 -50.60 -1.09 -39.12
C GLY A 388 -50.76 0.03 -40.16
N ASN A 389 -51.06 1.26 -39.72
CA ASN A 389 -51.13 2.44 -40.60
C ASN A 389 -49.75 2.85 -41.14
N VAL A 390 -48.71 2.72 -40.32
CA VAL A 390 -47.31 3.03 -40.65
C VAL A 390 -46.71 1.91 -41.49
N GLU A 391 -47.13 0.66 -41.25
CA GLU A 391 -46.67 -0.52 -41.99
C GLU A 391 -47.05 -0.47 -43.48
N ARG A 392 -48.20 0.10 -43.83
CA ARG A 392 -48.71 0.14 -45.21
C ARG A 392 -48.03 1.20 -46.10
N ILE A 393 -47.18 2.05 -45.52
CA ILE A 393 -46.56 3.16 -46.25
C ILE A 393 -45.33 2.65 -47.01
N SER A 394 -45.39 2.69 -48.35
CA SER A 394 -44.31 2.21 -49.23
C SER A 394 -42.96 2.90 -48.97
N PHE A 395 -42.97 4.20 -48.67
CA PHE A 395 -41.76 4.97 -48.36
C PHE A 395 -41.02 4.40 -47.13
N LEU A 396 -41.75 4.12 -46.04
CA LEU A 396 -41.15 3.56 -44.83
C LEU A 396 -40.64 2.13 -45.05
N ARG A 397 -41.33 1.32 -45.86
CA ARG A 397 -40.85 -0.01 -46.24
C ARG A 397 -39.54 0.04 -47.03
N LEU A 398 -39.39 0.99 -47.95
CA LEU A 398 -38.18 1.16 -48.76
C LEU A 398 -36.96 1.59 -47.96
N ILE A 399 -37.15 2.28 -46.84
CA ILE A 399 -36.04 2.69 -45.95
C ILE A 399 -35.77 1.62 -44.88
N LEU A 400 -36.81 1.14 -44.20
CA LEU A 400 -36.67 0.18 -43.11
C LEU A 400 -36.27 -1.21 -43.60
N GLY A 401 -36.69 -1.63 -44.80
CA GLY A 401 -36.33 -2.93 -45.36
C GLY A 401 -34.81 -3.13 -45.51
N PRO A 402 -34.11 -2.26 -46.27
CA PRO A 402 -32.66 -2.29 -46.37
C PRO A 402 -31.96 -2.09 -45.03
N TRP A 403 -32.48 -1.22 -44.15
CA TRP A 403 -31.92 -1.00 -42.82
C TRP A 403 -31.96 -2.27 -41.95
N CYS A 404 -33.10 -2.97 -41.90
CA CYS A 404 -33.21 -4.22 -41.16
C CYS A 404 -32.24 -5.28 -41.69
N LEU A 405 -32.07 -5.37 -43.03
CA LEU A 405 -31.07 -6.27 -43.64
C LEU A 405 -29.65 -5.91 -43.20
N VAL A 406 -29.28 -4.63 -43.25
CA VAL A 406 -27.96 -4.15 -42.82
C VAL A 406 -27.74 -4.43 -41.33
N SER A 407 -28.76 -4.20 -40.50
CA SER A 407 -28.71 -4.42 -39.06
C SER A 407 -28.39 -5.88 -38.75
N VAL A 408 -29.15 -6.82 -39.32
CA VAL A 408 -28.95 -8.27 -39.14
C VAL A 408 -27.58 -8.73 -39.64
N ILE A 409 -27.10 -8.20 -40.76
CA ILE A 409 -25.74 -8.53 -41.25
C ILE A 409 -24.70 -8.03 -40.24
N LEU A 410 -24.85 -6.81 -39.74
CA LEU A 410 -23.90 -6.18 -38.85
C LEU A 410 -23.84 -6.86 -37.48
N THR A 411 -24.98 -7.20 -36.88
CA THR A 411 -25.06 -7.91 -35.60
C THR A 411 -24.52 -9.33 -35.71
N ASN A 412 -24.79 -10.04 -36.82
CA ASN A 412 -24.20 -11.34 -37.09
C ASN A 412 -22.69 -11.27 -37.35
N CYS A 413 -22.21 -10.25 -38.06
CA CYS A 413 -20.77 -10.02 -38.23
C CYS A 413 -20.10 -9.68 -36.90
N TYR A 414 -20.70 -8.82 -36.08
CA TYR A 414 -20.21 -8.48 -34.75
C TYR A 414 -20.11 -9.74 -33.89
N SER A 415 -21.20 -10.51 -33.81
CA SER A 415 -21.26 -11.76 -33.04
C SER A 415 -20.28 -12.78 -33.59
N GLY A 416 -20.17 -12.91 -34.91
CA GLY A 416 -19.22 -13.81 -35.57
C GLY A 416 -17.76 -13.46 -35.26
N VAL A 417 -17.38 -12.19 -35.34
CA VAL A 417 -16.03 -11.73 -34.98
C VAL A 417 -15.78 -11.91 -33.49
N MET A 418 -16.74 -11.52 -32.64
CA MET A 418 -16.65 -11.69 -31.18
C MET A 418 -16.49 -13.18 -30.81
N ILE A 419 -17.31 -14.06 -31.37
CA ILE A 419 -17.25 -15.52 -31.17
C ILE A 419 -15.95 -16.08 -31.72
N THR A 420 -15.46 -15.60 -32.87
CA THR A 420 -14.19 -16.06 -33.43
C THR A 420 -13.03 -15.62 -32.54
N GLU A 421 -13.03 -14.41 -31.99
CA GLU A 421 -12.04 -13.97 -31.01
C GLU A 421 -12.14 -14.77 -29.69
N LEU A 422 -13.34 -15.18 -29.28
CA LEU A 422 -13.56 -16.03 -28.09
C LEU A 422 -13.20 -17.50 -28.30
N ASN A 423 -13.41 -18.04 -29.50
CA ASN A 423 -13.35 -19.48 -29.78
C ASN A 423 -12.22 -19.90 -30.70
N ALA A 424 -11.57 -19.01 -31.46
CA ALA A 424 -10.53 -19.42 -32.40
C ALA A 424 -9.33 -20.01 -31.66
N PRO A 425 -9.06 -21.33 -31.80
CA PRO A 425 -7.83 -21.93 -31.31
C PRO A 425 -6.74 -21.53 -32.29
N HIS A 426 -5.88 -20.60 -31.90
CA HIS A 426 -4.95 -20.03 -32.86
C HIS A 426 -3.76 -20.98 -33.10
N ASN A 427 -3.90 -21.84 -34.12
CA ASN A 427 -2.90 -22.82 -34.57
C ASN A 427 -1.65 -22.14 -35.14
N SER A 428 -0.70 -21.97 -34.23
CA SER A 428 0.75 -21.99 -34.40
C SER A 428 1.24 -22.31 -32.99
N LEU A 429 2.27 -23.14 -32.80
CA LEU A 429 2.87 -23.36 -31.48
C LEU A 429 3.29 -21.99 -30.90
N ARG A 430 2.40 -21.42 -30.10
CA ARG A 430 2.58 -20.15 -29.39
C ARG A 430 2.77 -20.56 -27.96
N PRO A 431 3.96 -20.34 -27.37
CA PRO A 431 4.11 -20.49 -25.95
C PRO A 431 3.15 -19.50 -25.29
N ASN A 432 2.07 -20.03 -24.73
CA ASN A 432 1.04 -19.24 -24.06
C ASN A 432 1.22 -19.33 -22.55
N LEU A 433 1.76 -20.45 -22.09
CA LEU A 433 2.03 -20.76 -20.69
C LEU A 433 3.54 -20.75 -20.47
N PHE A 434 3.97 -20.46 -19.24
CA PHE A 434 5.39 -20.54 -18.88
C PHE A 434 5.93 -21.96 -19.07
N ASP A 435 5.10 -22.97 -18.85
CA ASP A 435 5.46 -24.37 -19.04
C ASP A 435 5.88 -24.75 -20.47
N ASP A 436 5.45 -23.96 -21.47
CA ASP A 436 5.85 -24.10 -22.87
C ASP A 436 7.30 -23.63 -23.12
N LEU A 437 7.85 -22.84 -22.19
CA LEU A 437 9.19 -22.25 -22.30
C LEU A 437 10.29 -23.16 -21.73
N ARG A 438 9.94 -24.25 -21.03
CA ARG A 438 10.91 -25.11 -20.34
C ARG A 438 11.88 -25.78 -21.32
N CYS A 439 13.17 -25.77 -20.97
CA CYS A 439 14.21 -26.51 -21.69
C CYS A 439 14.24 -27.99 -21.29
N GLU A 440 14.21 -28.28 -19.98
CA GLU A 440 14.11 -29.63 -19.38
C GLU A 440 13.45 -29.46 -18.01
N SER A 441 12.76 -30.48 -17.51
CA SER A 441 12.23 -30.52 -16.15
C SER A 441 13.19 -31.22 -15.18
N ILE A 442 13.36 -30.70 -13.97
CA ILE A 442 14.02 -31.44 -12.88
C ILE A 442 12.99 -32.37 -12.22
N PRO A 443 13.28 -33.67 -12.09
CA PRO A 443 12.50 -34.56 -11.26
C PRO A 443 12.58 -34.13 -9.79
N LYS A 444 11.48 -34.13 -9.04
CA LYS A 444 11.46 -33.70 -7.63
C LYS A 444 12.50 -34.40 -6.74
N PHE A 445 12.82 -35.66 -7.01
CA PHE A 445 13.80 -36.41 -6.23
C PHE A 445 15.25 -35.93 -6.43
N ASP A 446 15.55 -35.20 -7.51
CA ASP A 446 16.89 -34.68 -7.78
C ASP A 446 17.17 -33.36 -7.05
N LEU A 447 16.18 -32.75 -6.40
CA LEU A 447 16.33 -31.45 -5.73
C LEU A 447 17.22 -31.53 -4.49
N SER A 448 17.15 -32.63 -3.73
CA SER A 448 18.05 -32.85 -2.59
C SER A 448 19.52 -32.94 -3.01
N ASN A 449 19.79 -33.22 -4.28
CA ASN A 449 21.14 -33.23 -4.80
C ASN A 449 21.67 -31.81 -5.04
N ILE A 450 20.79 -30.81 -5.16
CA ILE A 450 21.20 -29.39 -5.21
C ILE A 450 21.89 -29.03 -3.90
N ASP A 451 21.28 -29.30 -2.74
CA ASP A 451 21.89 -29.02 -1.42
C ASP A 451 23.26 -29.68 -1.24
N ASN A 452 23.37 -30.94 -1.64
CA ASN A 452 24.64 -31.67 -1.59
C ASN A 452 25.69 -31.06 -2.53
N SER A 453 25.27 -30.62 -3.72
CA SER A 453 26.13 -29.94 -4.69
C SER A 453 26.58 -28.58 -4.15
N THR A 454 25.70 -27.82 -3.49
CA THR A 454 26.05 -26.53 -2.87
C THR A 454 27.13 -26.67 -1.81
N LEU A 455 27.08 -27.70 -0.96
CA LEU A 455 28.14 -27.99 0.02
C LEU A 455 29.49 -28.29 -0.66
N TYR A 456 29.46 -29.03 -1.77
CA TYR A 456 30.65 -29.37 -2.55
C TYR A 456 31.25 -28.12 -3.25
N TYR A 457 30.43 -27.31 -3.90
CA TYR A 457 30.87 -26.11 -4.62
C TYR A 457 31.25 -24.94 -3.71
N GLY A 458 30.64 -24.82 -2.53
CA GLY A 458 31.04 -23.83 -1.52
C GLY A 458 32.49 -24.01 -1.08
N SER A 459 32.94 -25.27 -0.92
CA SER A 459 34.35 -25.59 -0.65
C SER A 459 35.26 -25.23 -1.83
N TRP A 460 34.80 -25.46 -3.05
CA TRP A 460 35.56 -25.20 -4.28
C TRP A 460 35.75 -23.71 -4.58
N LEU A 461 34.76 -22.85 -4.29
CA LEU A 461 34.88 -21.41 -4.48
C LEU A 461 35.98 -20.78 -3.62
N TYR A 462 36.19 -21.29 -2.41
CA TYR A 462 37.28 -20.84 -1.56
C TYR A 462 38.64 -21.10 -2.21
N GLU A 463 38.76 -22.20 -2.96
CA GLU A 463 39.97 -22.52 -3.74
C GLU A 463 40.08 -21.66 -5.02
N ILE A 464 38.96 -21.38 -5.71
CA ILE A 464 38.93 -20.66 -7.00
C ILE A 464 39.01 -19.15 -6.93
N ALA A 465 38.87 -18.55 -5.74
CA ALA A 465 39.34 -17.18 -5.55
C ALA A 465 40.81 -16.98 -6.03
N SER A 466 41.57 -18.07 -6.22
CA SER A 466 42.96 -18.06 -6.70
C SER A 466 43.22 -18.60 -8.14
N SER A 467 42.26 -19.22 -8.85
CA SER A 467 42.53 -19.84 -10.18
C SER A 467 41.36 -19.73 -11.18
N ARG A 468 41.68 -19.69 -12.49
CA ARG A 468 40.66 -19.68 -13.57
C ARG A 468 39.70 -20.87 -13.43
N PRO A 469 38.39 -20.70 -13.67
CA PRO A 469 37.44 -21.82 -13.67
C PRO A 469 37.84 -22.79 -14.78
N VAL A 470 38.48 -23.91 -14.39
CA VAL A 470 38.81 -25.00 -15.30
C VAL A 470 37.54 -25.83 -15.47
N TYR A 471 36.92 -25.72 -16.64
CA TYR A 471 35.91 -26.67 -17.07
C TYR A 471 36.55 -28.05 -17.17
N GLY A 472 36.08 -29.01 -16.38
CA GLY A 472 36.23 -30.40 -16.74
C GLY A 472 35.37 -30.67 -17.98
N GLU A 473 35.98 -30.70 -19.16
CA GLU A 473 35.36 -31.28 -20.36
C GLU A 473 34.77 -32.66 -19.98
N GLY A 474 33.44 -32.72 -19.83
CA GLY A 474 32.71 -33.97 -19.58
C GLY A 474 31.89 -34.08 -18.28
N GLN A 475 31.84 -33.09 -17.38
CA GLN A 475 31.41 -33.37 -16.00
C GLN A 475 30.02 -32.95 -15.49
N THR A 476 29.18 -32.17 -16.15
CA THR A 476 27.84 -31.87 -15.58
C THR A 476 26.70 -32.47 -16.41
N LYS A 477 26.66 -33.82 -16.44
CA LYS A 477 25.53 -34.55 -17.03
C LYS A 477 24.22 -34.19 -16.32
N HIS A 478 24.27 -33.90 -15.03
CA HIS A 478 23.09 -33.64 -14.22
C HIS A 478 22.69 -32.17 -14.20
N LYS A 479 21.39 -31.93 -14.11
CA LYS A 479 20.80 -30.58 -14.13
C LYS A 479 21.14 -29.77 -12.88
N TYR A 480 21.19 -30.41 -11.71
CA TYR A 480 21.53 -29.74 -10.44
C TYR A 480 22.96 -29.17 -10.45
N ASP A 481 23.94 -29.89 -11.01
CA ASP A 481 25.32 -29.39 -11.09
C ASP A 481 25.45 -28.13 -11.96
N ARG A 482 24.66 -28.04 -13.04
CA ARG A 482 24.63 -26.86 -13.90
C ARG A 482 24.01 -25.65 -13.20
N ILE A 483 22.91 -25.89 -12.48
CA ILE A 483 22.23 -24.85 -11.70
C ILE A 483 23.14 -24.32 -10.60
N GLU A 484 23.80 -25.22 -9.86
CA GLU A 484 24.75 -24.84 -8.82
C GLU A 484 25.93 -24.05 -9.39
N TRP A 485 26.52 -24.53 -10.49
CA TRP A 485 27.56 -23.78 -11.20
C TRP A 485 27.10 -22.36 -11.56
N TYR A 486 25.87 -22.23 -12.09
CA TYR A 486 25.33 -20.94 -12.50
C TYR A 486 25.08 -20.02 -11.30
N LEU A 487 24.54 -20.55 -10.21
CA LEU A 487 24.37 -19.83 -8.95
C LEU A 487 25.69 -19.25 -8.45
N GLN A 488 26.77 -20.04 -8.50
CA GLN A 488 28.08 -19.60 -8.04
C GLN A 488 28.72 -18.55 -8.93
N VAL A 489 28.51 -18.63 -10.25
CA VAL A 489 28.91 -17.56 -11.18
C VAL A 489 28.19 -16.26 -10.85
N LEU A 490 26.87 -16.32 -10.65
CA LEU A 490 26.06 -15.14 -10.32
C LEU A 490 26.38 -14.57 -8.94
N LEU A 491 26.65 -15.42 -7.93
CA LEU A 491 27.14 -15.00 -6.61
C LEU A 491 28.44 -14.20 -6.74
N LYS A 492 29.38 -14.67 -7.57
CA LYS A 492 30.64 -13.97 -7.81
C LYS A 492 30.44 -12.64 -8.55
N GLU A 493 29.50 -12.58 -9.49
CA GLU A 493 29.17 -11.34 -10.20
C GLU A 493 28.40 -10.33 -9.33
N ASN A 494 27.52 -10.80 -8.45
CA ASN A 494 26.67 -9.97 -7.61
C ASN A 494 27.37 -9.52 -6.31
N TYR A 495 28.34 -10.28 -5.81
CA TYR A 495 29.09 -9.94 -4.60
C TYR A 495 30.10 -8.81 -4.86
N ARG A 496 29.66 -7.55 -4.66
CA ARG A 496 30.54 -6.38 -4.55
C ARG A 496 30.74 -5.98 -3.10
N PRO A 497 31.88 -6.33 -2.47
CA PRO A 497 32.14 -6.00 -1.07
C PRO A 497 32.38 -4.50 -0.81
N GLU A 498 32.42 -3.65 -1.84
CA GLU A 498 32.80 -2.24 -1.70
C GLU A 498 31.68 -1.33 -1.15
N GLU A 499 30.40 -1.63 -1.36
CA GLU A 499 29.31 -0.72 -0.93
C GLU A 499 28.95 -0.84 0.56
N GLU A 500 29.14 -2.00 1.19
CA GLU A 500 28.72 -2.18 2.59
C GLU A 500 29.77 -1.71 3.61
N LEU A 501 31.05 -1.68 3.25
CA LEU A 501 32.13 -1.41 4.22
C LEU A 501 32.82 -0.06 4.04
N GLY A 502 32.64 0.64 2.91
CA GLY A 502 33.29 1.94 2.67
C GLY A 502 34.82 1.88 2.69
N ILE A 503 35.41 0.68 2.63
CA ILE A 503 36.85 0.48 2.60
C ILE A 503 37.26 0.46 1.14
N GLY A 504 37.87 1.56 0.68
CA GLY A 504 38.40 1.72 -0.67
C GLY A 504 39.58 0.79 -0.96
N LEU A 505 39.32 -0.50 -1.08
CA LEU A 505 40.27 -1.45 -1.62
C LEU A 505 40.33 -1.24 -3.12
N ASN A 506 41.49 -0.87 -3.65
CA ASN A 506 41.75 -0.82 -5.09
C ASN A 506 41.60 -2.23 -5.68
N GLN A 507 40.40 -2.64 -6.06
CA GLN A 507 40.17 -3.94 -6.68
C GLN A 507 40.80 -4.00 -8.09
N PRO A 508 41.29 -5.19 -8.49
CA PRO A 508 41.78 -5.41 -9.84
C PRO A 508 40.65 -5.26 -10.87
N ASN A 509 40.82 -4.31 -11.79
CA ASN A 509 39.88 -3.86 -12.84
C ASN A 509 39.39 -4.92 -13.87
N ASN A 510 39.65 -6.21 -13.65
CA ASN A 510 39.35 -7.23 -14.66
C ASN A 510 38.10 -8.03 -14.26
N ILE A 511 36.94 -7.44 -14.51
CA ILE A 511 35.68 -8.17 -14.57
C ILE A 511 35.76 -9.08 -15.80
N TYR A 512 35.92 -10.39 -15.59
CA TYR A 512 35.93 -11.37 -16.68
C TYR A 512 34.49 -11.74 -17.02
N GLU A 513 34.07 -11.48 -18.26
CA GLU A 513 32.81 -12.02 -18.78
C GLU A 513 32.95 -13.53 -18.92
N VAL A 514 32.14 -14.27 -18.16
CA VAL A 514 32.11 -15.73 -18.24
C VAL A 514 31.12 -16.13 -19.33
N GLU A 515 31.62 -16.70 -20.43
CA GLU A 515 30.74 -17.28 -21.44
C GLU A 515 30.03 -18.51 -20.86
N ASN A 516 28.70 -18.52 -20.94
CA ASN A 516 27.90 -19.65 -20.47
C ASN A 516 28.04 -20.84 -21.43
N PRO A 517 28.72 -21.93 -21.03
CA PRO A 517 29.04 -23.07 -21.90
C PRO A 517 27.82 -24.00 -22.09
N PHE A 518 26.79 -23.84 -21.26
CA PHE A 518 25.60 -24.68 -21.27
C PHE A 518 24.52 -24.13 -22.20
N ALA A 519 24.66 -22.88 -22.66
CA ALA A 519 23.67 -22.22 -23.51
C ALA A 519 23.31 -23.07 -24.75
N LEU A 520 22.05 -23.51 -24.82
CA LEU A 520 21.56 -24.40 -25.88
C LEU A 520 20.66 -23.64 -26.85
N LYS A 521 21.02 -23.62 -28.14
CA LYS A 521 20.22 -22.97 -29.21
C LYS A 521 18.80 -23.54 -29.34
N ALA A 522 18.57 -24.76 -28.87
CA ALA A 522 17.27 -25.42 -28.88
C ALA A 522 16.30 -24.88 -27.82
N CYS A 523 16.80 -24.20 -26.79
CA CYS A 523 16.01 -23.68 -25.67
C CYS A 523 15.69 -22.19 -25.85
N PHE A 524 14.66 -21.72 -25.14
CA PHE A 524 14.27 -20.31 -25.21
C PHE A 524 15.31 -19.43 -24.53
N LYS A 525 15.63 -18.29 -25.15
CA LYS A 525 16.26 -17.17 -24.48
C LYS A 525 15.21 -16.44 -23.64
N LEU A 526 15.49 -16.24 -22.36
CA LEU A 526 14.60 -15.64 -21.39
C LEU A 526 15.20 -14.27 -21.01
N LEU A 527 14.94 -13.27 -21.83
CA LEU A 527 15.57 -11.95 -21.74
C LEU A 527 14.72 -11.01 -20.87
N SER A 528 15.37 -10.15 -20.10
CA SER A 528 14.73 -9.06 -19.35
C SER A 528 15.64 -7.84 -19.32
N PHE A 529 15.10 -6.67 -18.97
CA PHE A 529 15.93 -5.50 -18.67
C PHE A 529 16.61 -5.66 -17.30
N PRO A 530 17.76 -5.01 -17.03
CA PRO A 530 18.29 -4.90 -15.68
C PRO A 530 17.40 -3.98 -14.83
N LYS A 531 17.29 -4.25 -13.52
CA LYS A 531 16.41 -3.50 -12.59
C LYS A 531 16.80 -2.03 -12.44
N ILE A 532 18.09 -1.70 -12.58
CA ILE A 532 18.64 -0.35 -12.36
C ILE A 532 19.51 0.10 -13.55
N HIS A 533 19.40 1.39 -13.90
CA HIS A 533 20.10 2.03 -15.03
C HIS A 533 21.07 3.13 -14.55
N LEU A 534 21.91 2.83 -13.56
CA LEU A 534 22.95 3.75 -13.12
C LEU A 534 24.22 3.50 -13.93
N SER A 535 24.94 4.58 -14.24
CA SER A 535 26.28 4.55 -14.82
C SER A 535 27.21 3.75 -13.90
N GLY A 536 27.41 2.49 -14.24
CA GLY A 536 28.10 1.49 -13.45
C GLY A 536 27.79 0.11 -14.02
N VAL A 537 28.73 -0.82 -13.83
CA VAL A 537 28.73 -2.20 -14.34
C VAL A 537 27.34 -2.85 -14.32
N ALA A 538 26.98 -3.57 -15.39
CA ALA A 538 25.65 -4.13 -15.59
C ALA A 538 25.21 -5.03 -14.42
N HIS A 539 24.03 -4.73 -13.86
CA HIS A 539 23.33 -5.62 -12.93
C HIS A 539 22.75 -6.83 -13.68
N LEU A 540 22.41 -7.89 -12.93
CA LEU A 540 21.69 -9.02 -13.50
C LEU A 540 20.37 -8.55 -14.15
N PRO A 541 19.98 -9.17 -15.29
CA PRO A 541 18.65 -8.98 -15.83
C PRO A 541 17.58 -9.23 -14.76
N GLU A 542 16.57 -8.38 -14.67
CA GLU A 542 15.51 -8.41 -13.64
C GLU A 542 14.90 -9.80 -13.41
N PHE A 543 14.55 -10.50 -14.49
CA PHE A 543 14.01 -11.85 -14.38
C PHE A 543 15.04 -12.84 -13.85
N LEU A 544 16.31 -12.72 -14.27
CA LEU A 544 17.38 -13.57 -13.74
C LEU A 544 17.66 -13.27 -12.27
N GLN A 545 17.66 -12.00 -11.86
CA GLN A 545 17.79 -11.59 -10.46
C GLN A 545 16.67 -12.20 -9.62
N HIS A 546 15.42 -12.12 -10.10
CA HIS A 546 14.27 -12.71 -9.43
C HIS A 546 14.41 -14.24 -9.26
N LEU A 547 14.86 -14.95 -10.31
CA LEU A 547 15.12 -16.38 -10.24
C LEU A 547 16.26 -16.68 -9.25
N TYR A 548 17.34 -15.91 -9.31
CA TYR A 548 18.51 -16.03 -8.43
C TYR A 548 18.11 -15.87 -6.96
N ASP A 549 17.40 -14.79 -6.61
CA ASP A 549 16.98 -14.50 -5.24
C ASP A 549 16.09 -15.63 -4.70
N ASN A 550 15.18 -16.14 -5.53
CA ASN A 550 14.33 -17.25 -5.12
C ASN A 550 15.10 -18.56 -4.93
N VAL A 551 15.98 -18.94 -5.88
CA VAL A 551 16.79 -20.15 -5.76
C VAL A 551 17.72 -20.04 -4.55
N HIS A 552 18.39 -18.90 -4.36
CA HIS A 552 19.28 -18.65 -3.24
C HIS A 552 18.56 -18.75 -1.90
N ASN A 553 17.41 -18.09 -1.73
CA ASN A 553 16.61 -18.16 -0.52
C ASN A 553 16.11 -19.59 -0.23
N ASN A 554 15.70 -20.32 -1.27
CA ASN A 554 15.25 -21.69 -1.13
C ASN A 554 16.38 -22.66 -0.72
N ILE A 555 17.62 -22.42 -1.19
CA ILE A 555 18.81 -23.15 -0.74
C ILE A 555 19.09 -22.86 0.74
N LEU A 556 19.03 -21.59 1.16
CA LEU A 556 19.23 -21.21 2.57
C LEU A 556 18.20 -21.87 3.50
N LEU A 557 16.98 -22.10 3.01
CA LEU A 557 15.91 -22.79 3.74
C LEU A 557 15.95 -24.33 3.60
N GLY A 558 16.93 -24.88 2.85
CA GLY A 558 17.12 -26.31 2.64
C GLY A 558 15.98 -26.98 1.88
N PHE A 559 15.33 -26.26 0.96
CA PHE A 559 14.28 -26.75 0.05
C PHE A 559 13.08 -27.47 0.72
N LYS A 560 12.84 -27.24 2.00
CA LYS A 560 11.72 -27.86 2.72
C LYS A 560 10.40 -27.22 2.26
N ASN A 561 9.55 -28.02 1.61
CA ASN A 561 8.21 -27.66 1.10
C ASN A 561 8.19 -26.74 -0.14
N MET A 562 8.83 -27.16 -1.23
CA MET A 562 8.69 -26.47 -2.51
C MET A 562 7.27 -26.48 -3.07
N THR A 563 6.82 -25.33 -3.53
CA THR A 563 5.61 -25.20 -4.34
C THR A 563 5.88 -25.60 -5.80
N ALA A 564 4.83 -25.75 -6.60
CA ALA A 564 4.96 -25.96 -8.05
C ALA A 564 5.63 -24.76 -8.75
N LEU A 565 5.42 -23.54 -8.23
CA LEU A 565 6.03 -22.33 -8.74
C LEU A 565 7.55 -22.30 -8.48
N ASP A 566 7.99 -22.72 -7.30
CA ASP A 566 9.42 -22.84 -6.99
C ASP A 566 10.13 -23.82 -7.94
N MET A 567 9.47 -24.95 -8.24
CA MET A 567 9.97 -25.89 -9.24
C MET A 567 10.10 -25.25 -10.63
N GLN A 568 9.14 -24.39 -11.00
CA GLN A 568 9.16 -23.69 -12.28
C GLN A 568 10.30 -22.66 -12.32
N ARG A 569 10.51 -21.89 -11.25
CA ARG A 569 11.64 -20.96 -11.09
C ARG A 569 12.99 -21.66 -11.25
N ILE A 570 13.20 -22.76 -10.55
CA ILE A 570 14.43 -23.56 -10.67
C ILE A 570 14.60 -24.11 -12.09
N ASN A 571 13.52 -24.49 -12.76
CA ASN A 571 13.60 -24.94 -14.16
C ASN A 571 14.05 -23.83 -15.11
N PHE A 572 13.59 -22.59 -14.90
CA PHE A 572 14.02 -21.44 -15.71
C PHE A 572 15.40 -20.91 -15.35
N PHE A 573 15.88 -21.19 -14.13
CA PHE A 573 17.24 -20.85 -13.71
C PHE A 573 18.32 -21.78 -14.29
N ASP A 574 17.95 -22.80 -15.07
CA ASP A 574 18.93 -23.64 -15.76
C ASP A 574 19.74 -22.84 -16.78
N PRO A 575 21.09 -22.86 -16.73
CA PRO A 575 21.93 -22.07 -17.64
C PRO A 575 21.85 -22.49 -19.11
N ARG A 576 21.10 -23.53 -19.47
CA ARG A 576 20.79 -23.79 -20.88
C ARG A 576 19.86 -22.73 -21.47
N HIS A 577 19.07 -22.06 -20.64
CA HIS A 577 18.42 -20.81 -20.99
C HIS A 577 19.45 -19.70 -21.10
N ILE A 578 19.30 -18.84 -22.11
CA ILE A 578 20.12 -17.64 -22.24
C ILE A 578 19.36 -16.50 -21.58
N HIS A 579 19.92 -15.95 -20.51
CA HIS A 579 19.34 -14.82 -19.77
C HIS A 579 19.95 -13.46 -20.16
N HIS A 580 21.17 -13.49 -20.69
CA HIS A 580 21.94 -12.31 -21.06
C HIS A 580 21.87 -12.01 -22.57
N LEU A 581 21.94 -10.73 -22.92
CA LEU A 581 22.02 -10.30 -24.32
C LEU A 581 23.40 -10.66 -24.89
N ARG A 582 23.45 -11.35 -26.03
CA ARG A 582 24.73 -11.84 -26.59
C ARG A 582 25.66 -10.73 -27.07
N SER A 583 25.06 -9.61 -27.46
CA SER A 583 25.75 -8.47 -28.05
C SER A 583 26.18 -7.43 -27.02
N LEU A 584 25.83 -7.62 -25.74
CA LEU A 584 26.09 -6.67 -24.68
C LEU A 584 27.34 -7.09 -23.88
N GLN A 585 28.33 -6.20 -23.81
CA GLN A 585 29.48 -6.36 -22.91
C GLN A 585 29.09 -5.94 -21.50
N HIS A 586 28.67 -6.87 -20.65
CA HIS A 586 28.19 -6.60 -19.30
C HIS A 586 29.27 -5.98 -18.41
N SER A 587 30.55 -6.17 -18.76
CA SER A 587 31.68 -5.54 -18.05
C SER A 587 31.83 -4.04 -18.34
N HIS A 588 31.13 -3.49 -19.34
CA HIS A 588 31.30 -2.09 -19.72
C HIS A 588 30.47 -1.16 -18.80
N PRO A 589 31.10 -0.30 -17.98
CA PRO A 589 30.39 0.48 -16.96
C PRO A 589 29.56 1.67 -17.50
N ASN A 590 29.64 1.97 -18.79
CA ASN A 590 29.02 3.17 -19.39
C ASN A 590 27.89 2.81 -20.37
N GLN A 591 27.31 1.62 -20.23
CA GLN A 591 26.21 1.22 -21.08
C GLN A 591 24.96 2.02 -20.74
N THR A 592 24.36 2.62 -21.77
CA THR A 592 23.12 3.35 -21.60
C THR A 592 21.92 2.41 -21.71
N PHE A 593 20.82 2.74 -21.04
CA PHE A 593 19.57 1.98 -21.18
C PHE A 593 19.13 1.87 -22.65
N LEU A 594 19.32 2.93 -23.44
CA LEU A 594 18.98 2.94 -24.86
C LEU A 594 19.81 1.93 -25.67
N GLU A 595 21.07 1.68 -25.29
CA GLU A 595 21.90 0.65 -25.91
C GLU A 595 21.40 -0.75 -25.53
N VAL A 596 21.11 -0.99 -24.25
CA VAL A 596 20.55 -2.28 -23.79
C VAL A 596 19.21 -2.56 -24.49
N GLN A 597 18.33 -1.56 -24.56
CA GLN A 597 17.04 -1.63 -25.25
C GLN A 597 17.19 -1.88 -26.75
N SER A 598 18.14 -1.20 -27.40
CA SER A 598 18.51 -1.44 -28.80
C SER A 598 18.97 -2.88 -29.03
N HIS A 599 19.82 -3.42 -28.17
CA HIS A 599 20.29 -4.81 -28.31
C HIS A 599 19.18 -5.84 -28.05
N LEU A 600 18.32 -5.61 -27.07
CA LEU A 600 17.13 -6.43 -26.83
C LEU A 600 16.20 -6.41 -28.04
N GLU A 601 15.88 -5.22 -28.55
CA GLU A 601 15.03 -5.06 -29.73
C GLU A 601 15.62 -5.83 -30.92
N LYS A 602 16.94 -5.76 -31.13
CA LYS A 602 17.65 -6.50 -32.18
C LYS A 602 17.46 -8.01 -32.04
N GLU A 603 17.53 -8.54 -30.81
CA GLU A 603 17.31 -9.97 -30.57
C GLU A 603 15.84 -10.38 -30.74
N LEU A 604 14.88 -9.53 -30.35
CA LEU A 604 13.44 -9.80 -30.49
C LEU A 604 13.00 -9.79 -31.96
N ILE A 605 13.54 -8.86 -32.77
CA ILE A 605 13.19 -8.79 -34.18
C ILE A 605 13.82 -9.94 -35.00
N GLN A 606 14.92 -10.56 -34.57
CA GLN A 606 15.56 -11.63 -35.35
C GLN A 606 14.68 -12.88 -35.54
N CYS A 607 13.58 -12.99 -34.79
CA CYS A 607 12.70 -14.15 -34.73
C CYS A 607 13.43 -15.42 -34.26
N GLY A 608 12.74 -16.26 -33.49
CA GLY A 608 13.32 -17.47 -32.92
C GLY A 608 12.72 -17.80 -31.57
N LYS A 609 13.40 -18.68 -30.83
CA LYS A 609 13.03 -19.00 -29.45
C LYS A 609 13.56 -17.92 -28.50
N THR A 610 13.01 -16.72 -28.59
CA THR A 610 13.35 -15.58 -27.72
C THR A 610 12.08 -15.08 -27.06
N VAL A 611 12.11 -14.94 -25.73
CA VAL A 611 11.03 -14.39 -24.93
C VAL A 611 11.57 -13.20 -24.17
N PHE A 612 10.82 -12.11 -24.19
CA PHE A 612 11.04 -10.97 -23.31
C PHE A 612 10.12 -11.08 -22.09
N ILE A 613 10.69 -11.01 -20.91
CA ILE A 613 10.01 -11.13 -19.62
C ILE A 613 10.30 -9.85 -18.84
N ALA A 614 9.22 -9.19 -18.40
CA ALA A 614 9.24 -7.95 -17.65
C ALA A 614 7.87 -7.78 -16.97
N ASP A 615 7.70 -6.70 -16.20
CA ASP A 615 6.39 -6.28 -15.67
C ASP A 615 5.33 -6.20 -16.78
N SER A 616 4.08 -6.55 -16.45
CA SER A 616 2.97 -6.60 -17.41
C SER A 616 2.80 -5.28 -18.19
N ASP A 617 2.88 -4.14 -17.50
CA ASP A 617 2.75 -2.83 -18.14
C ASP A 617 3.91 -2.54 -19.10
N ASN A 618 5.14 -2.97 -18.75
CA ASN A 618 6.31 -2.83 -19.63
C ASN A 618 6.20 -3.73 -20.86
N ILE A 619 5.65 -4.95 -20.69
CA ILE A 619 5.39 -5.88 -21.79
C ILE A 619 4.37 -5.29 -22.77
N ASP A 620 3.27 -4.70 -22.27
CA ASP A 620 2.26 -4.11 -23.15
C ASP A 620 2.81 -2.93 -23.95
N ALA A 621 3.60 -2.06 -23.33
CA ALA A 621 4.24 -0.96 -24.03
C ALA A 621 5.29 -1.42 -25.05
N GLU A 622 6.12 -2.42 -24.72
CA GLU A 622 7.08 -3.01 -25.66
C GLU A 622 6.34 -3.67 -26.83
N LEU A 623 5.26 -4.39 -26.56
CA LEU A 623 4.45 -5.05 -27.59
C LEU A 623 3.80 -4.04 -28.54
N ASP A 624 3.22 -2.96 -28.00
CA ASP A 624 2.63 -1.88 -28.80
C ASP A 624 3.68 -1.19 -29.66
N PHE A 625 4.87 -0.93 -29.10
CA PHE A 625 6.01 -0.40 -29.85
C PHE A 625 6.41 -1.35 -31.00
N LEU A 626 6.63 -2.64 -30.72
CA LEU A 626 7.06 -3.62 -31.71
C LEU A 626 6.01 -3.83 -32.81
N ARG A 627 4.72 -3.92 -32.47
CA ARG A 627 3.62 -4.05 -33.44
C ARG A 627 3.51 -2.82 -34.35
N LYS A 628 3.72 -1.63 -33.79
CA LYS A 628 3.65 -0.37 -34.53
C LYS A 628 4.77 -0.22 -35.55
N TYR A 629 6.00 -0.57 -35.19
CA TYR A 629 7.18 -0.33 -36.03
C TYR A 629 7.62 -1.54 -36.87
N TYR A 630 7.21 -2.75 -36.51
CA TYR A 630 7.54 -3.99 -37.22
C TYR A 630 6.30 -4.79 -37.66
N PRO A 631 5.38 -4.21 -38.47
CA PRO A 631 4.11 -4.83 -38.82
C PRO A 631 4.23 -6.14 -39.60
N ALA A 632 5.36 -6.36 -40.28
CA ALA A 632 5.66 -7.61 -40.98
C ALA A 632 5.98 -8.78 -40.03
N LYS A 633 6.29 -8.49 -38.76
CA LYS A 633 6.60 -9.49 -37.73
C LYS A 633 5.43 -9.63 -36.77
N ARG A 634 5.15 -10.87 -36.37
CA ARG A 634 4.08 -11.16 -35.41
C ARG A 634 4.69 -11.36 -34.03
N PHE A 635 4.30 -10.48 -33.11
CA PHE A 635 4.66 -10.57 -31.70
C PHE A 635 3.47 -11.06 -30.88
N TYR A 636 3.77 -11.93 -29.92
CA TYR A 636 2.79 -12.59 -29.07
C TYR A 636 3.09 -12.28 -27.60
N LYS A 637 2.03 -12.07 -26.82
CA LYS A 637 2.09 -11.96 -25.36
C LYS A 637 1.62 -13.29 -24.78
N GLY A 638 2.34 -13.82 -23.78
CA GLY A 638 1.89 -14.97 -23.00
C GLY A 638 0.57 -14.66 -22.27
N LYS A 639 -0.19 -15.70 -21.90
CA LYS A 639 -1.45 -15.54 -21.15
C LYS A 639 -1.24 -15.54 -19.64
N GLU A 640 -0.18 -16.18 -19.19
CA GLU A 640 0.14 -16.30 -17.76
C GLU A 640 1.02 -15.14 -17.29
N ILE A 641 0.79 -14.75 -16.05
CA ILE A 641 1.71 -13.94 -15.25
C ILE A 641 2.55 -14.94 -14.45
N PHE A 642 3.88 -14.87 -14.57
CA PHE A 642 4.77 -15.84 -13.93
C PHE A 642 4.65 -15.81 -12.41
N ASP A 643 4.74 -14.60 -11.87
CA ASP A 643 4.63 -14.36 -10.45
C ASP A 643 3.76 -13.12 -10.23
N HIS A 644 2.78 -13.25 -9.34
CA HIS A 644 1.93 -12.13 -8.98
C HIS A 644 2.67 -11.32 -7.93
N ILE A 645 3.42 -10.32 -8.37
CA ILE A 645 4.06 -9.37 -7.47
C ILE A 645 2.99 -8.37 -7.05
N ASP A 646 2.35 -8.63 -5.90
CA ASP A 646 1.45 -7.67 -5.28
C ASP A 646 2.25 -6.48 -4.76
N PHE A 647 2.06 -5.34 -5.41
CA PHE A 647 2.52 -4.08 -4.85
C PHE A 647 1.56 -3.67 -3.75
N HIS A 648 2.11 -3.53 -2.54
CA HIS A 648 1.37 -2.97 -1.44
C HIS A 648 2.08 -1.78 -0.83
N TRP A 649 1.26 -0.85 -0.34
CA TRP A 649 1.73 0.20 0.53
C TRP A 649 1.48 -0.21 1.97
N GLU A 650 2.54 -0.25 2.76
CA GLU A 650 2.43 -0.40 4.20
C GLU A 650 2.48 0.96 4.87
N VAL A 651 1.46 1.23 5.69
CA VAL A 651 1.31 2.47 6.43
C VAL A 651 1.09 2.15 7.90
N ILE A 652 2.08 2.45 8.75
CA ILE A 652 1.92 2.31 10.22
C ILE A 652 1.40 3.63 10.82
N GLN A 653 0.60 3.51 11.88
CA GLN A 653 -0.08 4.61 12.61
C GLN A 653 -1.32 5.18 11.90
N TYR A 654 -2.19 4.31 11.39
CA TYR A 654 -3.49 4.72 10.84
C TYR A 654 -4.30 5.59 11.83
N GLY A 655 -4.77 6.74 11.36
CA GLY A 655 -5.56 7.71 12.14
C GLY A 655 -4.75 8.83 12.79
N ALA A 656 -3.40 8.75 12.82
CA ALA A 656 -2.56 9.86 13.29
C ALA A 656 -2.31 10.94 12.23
N SER A 657 -2.63 10.64 10.97
CA SER A 657 -2.27 11.43 9.80
C SER A 657 -3.31 11.30 8.69
N LYS A 658 -3.34 12.30 7.80
CA LYS A 658 -4.17 12.28 6.58
C LYS A 658 -3.52 11.54 5.42
N VAL A 659 -2.22 11.25 5.49
CA VAL A 659 -1.44 10.56 4.44
C VAL A 659 -2.11 9.26 3.96
N PRO A 660 -2.52 8.31 4.83
CA PRO A 660 -3.19 7.10 4.35
C PRO A 660 -4.50 7.37 3.60
N SER A 661 -5.26 8.40 4.01
CA SER A 661 -6.51 8.78 3.35
C SER A 661 -6.26 9.37 1.96
N TYR A 662 -5.25 10.23 1.82
CA TYR A 662 -4.86 10.79 0.52
C TYR A 662 -4.22 9.77 -0.41
N LEU A 663 -3.39 8.87 0.12
CA LEU A 663 -2.85 7.74 -0.65
C LEU A 663 -3.99 6.87 -1.19
N ARG A 664 -4.96 6.51 -0.33
CA ARG A 664 -6.16 5.76 -0.74
C ARG A 664 -6.95 6.51 -1.82
N ALA A 665 -7.20 7.81 -1.65
CA ALA A 665 -7.91 8.61 -2.64
C ALA A 665 -7.16 8.70 -3.99
N LEU A 666 -5.83 8.78 -3.97
CA LEU A 666 -4.99 8.80 -5.17
C LEU A 666 -5.01 7.45 -5.92
N LEU A 667 -5.11 6.35 -5.20
CA LEU A 667 -5.26 5.01 -5.76
C LEU A 667 -6.67 4.79 -6.31
N GLU A 668 -7.71 5.08 -5.53
CA GLU A 668 -9.13 4.91 -5.89
C GLU A 668 -9.55 5.82 -7.06
N SER A 669 -8.95 7.00 -7.20
CA SER A 669 -9.20 7.90 -8.33
C SER A 669 -8.54 7.45 -9.64
N GLY A 670 -7.67 6.44 -9.62
CA GLY A 670 -6.93 5.98 -10.78
C GLY A 670 -5.77 6.89 -11.21
N ILE A 671 -5.47 7.96 -10.45
CA ILE A 671 -4.34 8.86 -10.73
C ILE A 671 -3.02 8.09 -10.69
N TYR A 672 -2.83 7.20 -9.71
CA TYR A 672 -1.66 6.33 -9.63
C TYR A 672 -1.46 5.50 -10.89
N ARG A 673 -2.51 4.80 -11.34
CA ARG A 673 -2.48 3.97 -12.55
C ARG A 673 -2.15 4.83 -13.78
N ARG A 674 -2.74 6.02 -13.89
CA ARG A 674 -2.44 6.94 -14.99
C ARG A 674 -0.99 7.43 -14.98
N LEU A 675 -0.41 7.71 -13.80
CA LEU A 675 0.99 8.11 -13.66
C LEU A 675 1.95 6.98 -14.05
N ARG A 676 1.64 5.72 -13.69
CA ARG A 676 2.39 4.54 -14.14
C ARG A 676 2.38 4.37 -15.66
N ILE A 677 1.19 4.48 -16.28
CA ILE A 677 1.07 4.43 -17.75
C ILE A 677 1.86 5.58 -18.40
N GLU A 678 1.81 6.78 -17.83
CA GLU A 678 2.55 7.93 -18.36
C GLU A 678 4.07 7.72 -18.24
N GLU A 679 4.58 7.20 -17.12
CA GLU A 679 5.99 6.84 -16.95
C GLU A 679 6.48 5.91 -18.06
N ILE A 680 5.70 4.86 -18.32
CA ILE A 680 6.01 3.91 -19.37
C ILE A 680 5.97 4.62 -20.72
N ASN A 681 4.90 5.36 -21.04
CA ASN A 681 4.83 6.13 -22.28
C ASN A 681 6.04 7.06 -22.48
N GLN A 682 6.51 7.72 -21.42
CA GLN A 682 7.69 8.58 -21.45
C GLN A 682 8.98 7.79 -21.74
N LYS A 683 9.14 6.57 -21.20
CA LYS A 683 10.28 5.68 -21.54
C LYS A 683 10.33 5.34 -23.03
N TYR A 684 9.19 5.24 -23.70
CA TYR A 684 9.10 4.97 -25.14
C TYR A 684 9.00 6.26 -25.99
N LEU A 685 8.80 7.42 -25.37
CA LEU A 685 8.65 8.69 -26.06
C LEU A 685 9.99 9.10 -26.68
N GLY A 686 10.04 9.10 -28.01
CA GLY A 686 11.26 9.41 -28.76
C GLY A 686 12.15 8.19 -29.07
N ARG A 687 11.78 6.97 -28.62
CA ARG A 687 12.44 5.75 -29.07
C ARG A 687 12.29 5.60 -30.59
N LYS A 688 13.41 5.33 -31.27
CA LYS A 688 13.46 5.09 -32.72
C LYS A 688 13.62 3.58 -32.96
N PRO A 689 12.91 2.99 -33.93
CA PRO A 689 13.12 1.60 -34.28
C PRO A 689 14.51 1.43 -34.93
N LEU A 690 15.13 0.27 -34.70
CA LEU A 690 16.42 -0.10 -35.31
C LEU A 690 16.38 -0.12 -36.83
N GLU A 691 15.33 -0.74 -37.38
CA GLU A 691 15.13 -0.87 -38.82
C GLU A 691 13.71 -0.43 -39.14
N ARG A 692 13.54 0.57 -40.03
CA ARG A 692 12.22 0.86 -40.58
C ARG A 692 11.84 -0.27 -41.52
N GLY A 693 11.02 -1.19 -41.04
CA GLY A 693 10.49 -2.27 -41.87
C GLY A 693 9.84 -1.71 -43.13
N LEU A 694 10.14 -2.31 -44.29
CA LEU A 694 9.44 -2.03 -45.52
C LEU A 694 7.94 -2.24 -45.24
N GLN A 695 7.15 -1.18 -45.41
CA GLN A 695 5.74 -1.13 -45.03
C GLN A 695 4.98 -2.14 -45.90
N SER A 696 4.87 -3.40 -45.43
CA SER A 696 4.16 -4.43 -46.17
C SER A 696 2.70 -4.01 -46.24
N SER A 697 2.15 -3.94 -47.44
CA SER A 697 0.74 -3.66 -47.71
C SER A 697 -0.14 -4.37 -46.68
N LEU A 698 -0.91 -3.57 -45.94
CA LEU A 698 -1.81 -4.01 -44.87
C LEU A 698 -2.59 -5.26 -45.31
N PRO A 699 -2.78 -6.27 -44.43
CA PRO A 699 -3.70 -7.36 -44.72
C PRO A 699 -5.07 -6.76 -45.08
N VAL A 700 -5.67 -7.28 -46.16
CA VAL A 700 -6.99 -6.86 -46.65
C VAL A 700 -8.01 -7.01 -45.51
N GLN A 701 -8.30 -5.90 -44.84
CA GLN A 701 -9.28 -5.82 -43.78
C GLN A 701 -10.66 -5.67 -44.41
N LEU A 702 -11.67 -6.32 -43.81
CA LEU A 702 -13.07 -6.27 -44.23
C LEU A 702 -13.69 -4.85 -44.26
N ASP A 703 -12.95 -3.84 -43.81
CA ASP A 703 -13.37 -2.44 -43.74
C ASP A 703 -14.01 -1.94 -45.03
N GLY A 704 -13.43 -2.27 -46.20
CA GLY A 704 -13.95 -1.81 -47.48
C GLY A 704 -15.35 -2.36 -47.79
N ALA A 705 -15.57 -3.65 -47.55
CA ALA A 705 -16.80 -4.33 -47.93
C ALA A 705 -17.99 -3.93 -47.04
N ILE A 706 -17.76 -3.73 -45.74
CA ILE A 706 -18.84 -3.32 -44.82
C ILE A 706 -19.19 -1.84 -45.06
N SER A 707 -18.20 -0.96 -45.28
CA SER A 707 -18.49 0.44 -45.63
C SER A 707 -19.28 0.57 -46.94
N THR A 708 -19.05 -0.30 -47.94
CA THR A 708 -19.85 -0.27 -49.17
C THR A 708 -21.33 -0.60 -48.96
N LEU A 709 -21.67 -1.45 -47.97
CA LEU A 709 -23.07 -1.73 -47.62
C LEU A 709 -23.78 -0.49 -47.07
N PHE A 710 -23.11 0.29 -46.21
CA PHE A 710 -23.65 1.55 -45.71
C PHE A 710 -23.85 2.57 -46.82
N ILE A 711 -22.89 2.70 -47.73
CA ILE A 711 -22.99 3.62 -48.87
C ILE A 711 -24.18 3.25 -49.77
N LEU A 712 -24.36 1.95 -50.06
CA LEU A 712 -25.49 1.46 -50.84
C LEU A 712 -26.82 1.73 -50.13
N CYS A 713 -26.90 1.47 -48.82
CA CYS A 713 -28.11 1.70 -48.02
C CYS A 713 -28.47 3.20 -47.95
N SER A 714 -27.48 4.07 -47.77
CA SER A 714 -27.66 5.53 -47.84
C SER A 714 -28.10 5.99 -49.23
N GLY A 715 -27.53 5.42 -50.29
CA GLY A 715 -27.95 5.71 -51.67
C GLY A 715 -29.41 5.36 -51.93
N ILE A 716 -29.87 4.20 -51.45
CA ILE A 716 -31.28 3.78 -51.56
C ILE A 716 -32.20 4.72 -50.75
N ALA A 717 -31.79 5.12 -49.54
CA ALA A 717 -32.56 6.04 -48.72
C ALA A 717 -32.69 7.42 -49.37
N VAL A 718 -31.62 7.95 -49.96
CA VAL A 718 -31.64 9.22 -50.72
C VAL A 718 -32.51 9.09 -51.97
N PHE A 719 -32.42 7.98 -52.70
CA PHE A 719 -33.27 7.73 -53.86
C PHE A 719 -34.76 7.68 -53.47
N ALA A 720 -35.09 7.00 -52.37
CA ALA A 720 -36.47 6.97 -51.85
C ALA A 720 -36.98 8.37 -51.48
N MET A 721 -36.13 9.23 -50.89
CA MET A 721 -36.44 10.64 -50.60
C MET A 721 -36.64 11.52 -51.85
N LEU A 722 -36.08 11.14 -53.00
CA LEU A 722 -36.25 11.89 -54.25
C LEU A 722 -37.50 11.45 -55.03
N VAL A 723 -37.92 10.19 -54.87
CA VAL A 723 -39.05 9.61 -55.59
C VAL A 723 -40.41 9.93 -54.93
N PHE A 724 -40.44 10.02 -53.60
CA PHE A 724 -41.64 10.28 -52.80
C PHE A 724 -41.56 11.65 -52.16
#